data_AF-A0A7Z9H4W4-F1
#
_entry.id   AF-A0A7Z9H4W4-F1
#
_cell.length_a   1.000
_cell.length_b   1.000
_cell.length_c   1.000
_cell.angle_alpha   90.00
_cell.angle_beta   90.00
_cell.angle_gamma   90.00
#
_symmetry.space_group_name_H-M   'P 1'
#
loop_
_entity.id
_entity.type
_entity.pdbx_description
1 polymer ?
#
loop_
_entity_poly.entity_id
_entity_poly.type
_entity_poly.pdbx_seq_one_letter_code
_entity_poly.pdbx_strand_id
1 'polypeptide(L)'
;MSRWKLRTAIRVLLALALLPSGCGSEGSGGDAGNPVIELPAAGGNGTRADPPPPRAGSGDDGTPPLFEGGSSLVAFDGGVLLRWQPASDGRSPTAALRYRVYTSPEDGEQDFSRPSFETEPGEASIIIPGQEGERLFVVVRAVDEAGNEDSNETQWQGTPFPVLLVDPSAEEGGDGLSVETALRSLDDAIGIALGFEGVNIFMVAGEYQESVLLFEGMMVYGGFAPGFQIEARDPEKHRTILFAGPEEDIIVLPPGETPCGLDGITLDGRGQARRGVVADDCSIHIAHCTVQAFQEKGIELRSEYDSGSDSMLHGIISHCTISGNSGEGIHLEGPTDITLRSCHLAGNEEEGIDIDPLVVLENSKSQVEIENCTVEGNQDIGVRIRISELEKDPGSGGRLRLNLRGNHIVGNADHGISIDIRYPPDRGTDLRVRLEYNSLFDNQKSGIHVDGDAPGDFQLLGNLAQGNRGEAGLELTGDCPAAFFRIQNCALLGNSGDGVHLSGNGSIWIDQCEIVANGRAGVETDGQWSRLSSTLLRGNGRPASPSRLDYSLIVGEGQIQPPIPATSSSSIVSAFDGSLDGPLHGDLGDPLVLDQDGSRADIGVGGGFHGAPAGSTGDLQDKRRALEIIAIDPPPGDRARNGTWKLRFNGTVDEAIGVRLKVDGVLREDLVVEATGRVLEVRTTSPIEEGSKILLEFLPWTSPRPEIRSHHGHPVFDFIGLSSPESVTRC
;
A
#
# COMPACT_ATOMS: atom_id res chain seq x y z
N MET A 1 36.76 17.75 -25.81
CA MET A 1 38.14 17.29 -26.02
C MET A 1 38.34 15.96 -25.30
N SER A 2 38.55 14.89 -26.08
CA SER A 2 39.14 13.59 -25.75
C SER A 2 38.78 12.87 -24.43
N ARG A 3 38.06 11.74 -24.52
CA ARG A 3 38.62 10.38 -24.40
C ARG A 3 37.51 9.33 -24.57
N TRP A 4 37.10 9.12 -25.81
CA TRP A 4 36.47 7.88 -26.27
C TRP A 4 37.48 7.17 -27.17
N LYS A 5 37.88 5.95 -26.81
CA LYS A 5 38.39 4.88 -27.69
C LYS A 5 38.51 3.59 -26.86
N LEU A 6 37.63 2.62 -27.09
CA LEU A 6 37.80 1.50 -28.02
C LEU A 6 38.70 0.38 -27.46
N ARG A 7 38.09 -0.77 -27.12
CA ARG A 7 38.68 -2.08 -27.37
C ARG A 7 37.62 -3.04 -27.90
N THR A 8 37.93 -3.60 -29.06
CA THR A 8 37.11 -4.47 -29.89
C THR A 8 37.72 -5.88 -29.91
N ALA A 9 36.83 -6.88 -29.83
CA ALA A 9 36.87 -8.24 -30.40
C ALA A 9 37.90 -9.30 -29.94
N ILE A 10 37.43 -10.55 -29.75
CA ILE A 10 37.56 -11.70 -30.70
C ILE A 10 36.82 -12.97 -30.18
N ARG A 11 35.85 -13.46 -30.99
CA ARG A 11 35.44 -14.84 -31.42
C ARG A 11 35.41 -16.01 -30.39
N VAL A 12 34.47 -16.96 -30.42
CA VAL A 12 34.16 -17.96 -31.48
C VAL A 12 32.82 -18.69 -31.21
N LEU A 13 32.08 -18.99 -32.28
CA LEU A 13 30.93 -19.91 -32.39
C LEU A 13 31.17 -21.33 -31.84
N LEU A 14 30.13 -21.95 -31.26
CA LEU A 14 29.82 -23.34 -31.57
C LEU A 14 28.32 -23.63 -31.49
N ALA A 15 27.72 -23.83 -32.66
CA ALA A 15 26.41 -24.44 -32.83
C ALA A 15 26.56 -25.97 -32.80
N LEU A 16 25.67 -26.66 -32.09
CA LEU A 16 25.36 -28.05 -32.39
C LEU A 16 23.85 -28.28 -32.23
N ALA A 17 23.20 -28.50 -33.37
CA ALA A 17 21.84 -28.97 -33.49
C ALA A 17 21.80 -30.49 -33.27
N LEU A 18 20.86 -30.99 -32.47
CA LEU A 18 20.31 -32.34 -32.56
C LEU A 18 18.83 -32.32 -32.10
N LEU A 19 17.92 -32.47 -33.07
CA LEU A 19 16.57 -33.02 -32.91
C LEU A 19 16.60 -34.45 -33.52
N PRO A 20 15.53 -35.27 -33.43
CA PRO A 20 14.74 -35.66 -32.26
C PRO A 20 14.59 -37.22 -32.20
N SER A 21 13.99 -37.75 -31.14
CA SER A 21 13.42 -39.11 -31.10
C SER A 21 12.29 -39.06 -30.06
N GLY A 22 11.00 -39.28 -30.33
CA GLY A 22 10.41 -40.16 -31.34
C GLY A 22 10.11 -41.50 -30.70
N CYS A 23 9.01 -41.61 -29.94
CA CYS A 23 8.25 -42.85 -29.81
C CYS A 23 6.82 -42.53 -29.37
N GLY A 24 5.88 -42.67 -30.30
CA GLY A 24 4.45 -42.65 -30.04
C GLY A 24 3.87 -44.07 -30.00
N SER A 25 2.69 -44.19 -29.41
CA SER A 25 1.49 -44.83 -29.99
C SER A 25 0.39 -44.85 -28.91
N GLU A 26 -0.71 -44.14 -29.17
CA GLU A 26 -2.04 -44.69 -29.52
C GLU A 26 -2.83 -45.18 -28.29
N GLY A 27 -4.09 -44.79 -28.03
CA GLY A 27 -5.05 -44.01 -28.79
C GLY A 27 -6.42 -43.97 -28.07
N SER A 28 -7.42 -43.43 -28.78
CA SER A 28 -8.85 -43.23 -28.43
C SER A 28 -9.11 -42.08 -27.45
N GLY A 29 -9.93 -41.06 -27.73
CA GLY A 29 -11.09 -40.98 -28.63
C GLY A 29 -12.37 -41.21 -27.83
N GLY A 30 -12.92 -40.14 -27.24
CA GLY A 30 -14.16 -40.19 -26.46
C GLY A 30 -14.56 -38.83 -25.91
N ASP A 31 -15.43 -38.17 -26.66
CA ASP A 31 -16.20 -36.97 -26.31
C ASP A 31 -17.30 -37.29 -25.29
N ALA A 32 -17.85 -36.24 -24.67
CA ALA A 32 -19.02 -36.17 -23.79
C ALA A 32 -18.82 -36.20 -22.26
N GLY A 33 -19.28 -35.11 -21.62
CA GLY A 33 -20.08 -35.22 -20.40
C GLY A 33 -19.50 -34.57 -19.15
N ASN A 34 -19.72 -33.27 -19.01
CA ASN A 34 -19.56 -32.53 -17.75
C ASN A 34 -20.67 -32.98 -16.76
N PRO A 35 -20.38 -33.51 -15.55
CA PRO A 35 -21.42 -33.79 -14.58
C PRO A 35 -21.64 -32.58 -13.67
N VAL A 36 -22.78 -31.91 -13.89
CA VAL A 36 -23.42 -31.02 -12.92
C VAL A 36 -23.89 -31.89 -11.73
N ILE A 37 -23.41 -31.58 -10.53
CA ILE A 37 -23.89 -32.20 -9.30
C ILE A 37 -25.18 -31.48 -8.89
N GLU A 38 -26.32 -32.14 -9.11
CA GLU A 38 -27.63 -31.75 -8.57
C GLU A 38 -27.73 -32.11 -7.08
N LEU A 39 -28.09 -31.12 -6.25
CA LEU A 39 -28.49 -31.32 -4.85
C LEU A 39 -29.96 -31.77 -4.79
N PRO A 40 -30.34 -32.75 -3.93
CA PRO A 40 -31.68 -33.32 -3.94
C PRO A 40 -32.74 -32.42 -3.29
N ALA A 41 -33.91 -32.42 -3.89
CA ALA A 41 -35.13 -31.77 -3.41
C ALA A 41 -35.67 -32.41 -2.12
N ALA A 42 -36.02 -31.59 -1.14
CA ALA A 42 -36.87 -31.97 -0.01
C ALA A 42 -38.17 -31.16 -0.05
N GLY A 43 -39.27 -31.85 -0.36
CA GLY A 43 -40.63 -31.32 -0.26
C GLY A 43 -41.14 -31.36 1.19
N GLY A 44 -41.81 -30.30 1.60
CA GLY A 44 -42.52 -30.20 2.88
C GLY A 44 -43.51 -29.04 2.86
N ASN A 45 -44.78 -29.38 2.64
CA ASN A 45 -45.93 -28.46 2.60
C ASN A 45 -46.16 -27.84 3.99
N GLY A 46 -46.03 -26.51 4.09
CA GLY A 46 -46.42 -25.72 5.26
C GLY A 46 -46.87 -24.33 4.82
N THR A 47 -48.16 -24.04 4.94
CA THR A 47 -48.82 -22.80 4.53
C THR A 47 -48.14 -21.56 5.14
N ARG A 48 -47.52 -20.72 4.31
CA ARG A 48 -47.03 -19.39 4.69
C ARG A 48 -47.89 -18.36 3.96
N ALA A 49 -48.56 -17.51 4.73
CA ALA A 49 -49.28 -16.36 4.24
C ALA A 49 -48.36 -15.51 3.33
N ASP A 50 -48.94 -15.00 2.24
CA ASP A 50 -48.25 -14.09 1.31
C ASP A 50 -47.57 -12.96 2.10
N PRO A 51 -46.28 -12.69 1.86
CA PRO A 51 -45.66 -11.48 2.39
C PRO A 51 -46.40 -10.27 1.80
N PRO A 52 -46.66 -9.22 2.58
CA PRO A 52 -47.20 -7.99 2.03
C PRO A 52 -46.21 -7.45 0.98
N PRO A 53 -46.68 -6.76 -0.08
CA PRO A 53 -45.78 -6.13 -1.03
C PRO A 53 -44.80 -5.23 -0.25
N PRO A 54 -43.52 -5.16 -0.67
CA PRO A 54 -42.56 -4.31 0.00
C PRO A 54 -43.14 -2.90 0.04
N ARG A 55 -43.30 -2.37 1.26
CA ARG A 55 -43.48 -0.93 1.44
C ARG A 55 -42.29 -0.29 0.78
N ALA A 56 -42.53 0.63 -0.16
CA ALA A 56 -41.51 1.56 -0.61
C ALA A 56 -41.00 2.29 0.64
N GLY A 57 -39.85 1.84 1.14
CA GLY A 57 -39.10 2.61 2.11
C GLY A 57 -38.59 3.82 1.37
N SER A 58 -39.11 5.00 1.71
CA SER A 58 -38.43 6.27 1.47
C SER A 58 -37.21 6.36 2.40
N GLY A 59 -36.32 5.36 2.32
CA GLY A 59 -35.02 5.43 2.94
C GLY A 59 -34.22 6.43 2.12
N ASP A 60 -33.75 7.50 2.75
CA ASP A 60 -32.70 8.34 2.20
C ASP A 60 -31.58 7.43 1.68
N ASP A 61 -31.06 7.68 0.49
CA ASP A 61 -29.79 7.06 0.15
C ASP A 61 -28.73 7.80 0.94
N GLY A 62 -27.93 7.08 1.70
CA GLY A 62 -26.80 7.65 2.44
C GLY A 62 -25.47 7.12 1.94
N THR A 63 -25.47 6.35 0.85
CA THR A 63 -24.28 5.71 0.29
C THR A 63 -23.85 6.51 -0.93
N PRO A 64 -22.62 7.03 -0.96
CA PRO A 64 -22.08 7.64 -2.17
C PRO A 64 -21.91 6.65 -3.33
N PRO A 65 -21.92 7.13 -4.59
CA PRO A 65 -21.54 6.32 -5.74
C PRO A 65 -20.13 5.71 -5.61
N LEU A 66 -19.94 4.56 -6.22
CA LEU A 66 -18.60 4.00 -6.48
C LEU A 66 -18.07 4.56 -7.80
N PHE A 67 -16.93 5.25 -7.74
CA PHE A 67 -16.34 5.95 -8.87
C PHE A 67 -14.80 5.95 -8.79
N GLU A 68 -14.15 5.65 -9.91
CA GLU A 68 -12.69 5.58 -10.04
C GLU A 68 -12.04 6.94 -10.34
N GLY A 69 -12.84 7.98 -10.57
CA GLY A 69 -12.35 9.30 -10.95
C GLY A 69 -12.09 9.46 -12.44
N GLY A 70 -11.23 10.43 -12.77
CA GLY A 70 -10.78 10.67 -14.14
C GLY A 70 -10.02 9.48 -14.71
N SER A 71 -10.17 9.23 -16.01
CA SER A 71 -9.46 8.18 -16.73
C SER A 71 -8.56 8.70 -17.86
N SER A 72 -8.75 9.93 -18.34
CA SER A 72 -7.87 10.53 -19.34
C SER A 72 -8.02 12.05 -19.34
N LEU A 73 -6.89 12.76 -19.45
CA LEU A 73 -6.85 14.21 -19.60
C LEU A 73 -5.99 14.57 -20.82
N VAL A 74 -6.56 15.30 -21.76
CA VAL A 74 -5.84 15.79 -22.96
C VAL A 74 -5.81 17.31 -22.94
N ALA A 75 -4.63 17.90 -22.87
CA ALA A 75 -4.47 19.35 -22.97
C ALA A 75 -4.45 19.81 -24.44
N PHE A 76 -5.04 20.97 -24.70
CA PHE A 76 -5.11 21.58 -26.02
C PHE A 76 -5.04 23.12 -25.90
N ASP A 77 -5.09 23.82 -27.02
CA ASP A 77 -5.08 25.28 -27.05
C ASP A 77 -6.35 25.85 -26.39
N GLY A 78 -6.19 26.44 -25.20
CA GLY A 78 -7.27 27.07 -24.44
C GLY A 78 -7.95 26.19 -23.38
N GLY A 79 -7.48 24.95 -23.14
CA GLY A 79 -8.04 24.13 -22.06
C GLY A 79 -7.59 22.68 -22.02
N VAL A 80 -8.37 21.88 -21.29
CA VAL A 80 -8.19 20.43 -21.17
C VAL A 80 -9.53 19.69 -21.37
N LEU A 81 -9.48 18.52 -21.99
CA LEU A 81 -10.60 17.58 -22.03
C LEU A 81 -10.36 16.48 -21.00
N LEU A 82 -11.18 16.44 -19.95
CA LEU A 82 -11.18 15.36 -18.96
C LEU A 82 -12.28 14.33 -19.30
N ARG A 83 -11.95 13.04 -19.20
CA ARG A 83 -12.87 11.91 -19.37
C ARG A 83 -12.81 10.96 -18.20
N TRP A 84 -13.87 10.19 -17.99
CA TRP A 84 -13.95 9.13 -16.99
C TRP A 84 -14.86 7.99 -17.43
N GLN A 85 -14.75 6.85 -16.75
CA GLN A 85 -15.74 5.78 -16.85
C GLN A 85 -16.96 6.13 -15.99
N PRO A 86 -18.20 5.88 -16.44
CA PRO A 86 -19.37 6.19 -15.64
C PRO A 86 -19.35 5.49 -14.27
N ALA A 87 -19.71 6.22 -13.22
CA ALA A 87 -19.85 5.70 -11.87
C ALA A 87 -21.00 4.68 -11.76
N SER A 88 -20.97 3.90 -10.69
CA SER A 88 -22.03 2.95 -10.35
C SER A 88 -22.61 3.26 -8.98
N ASP A 89 -23.93 3.13 -8.87
CA ASP A 89 -24.63 3.34 -7.60
C ASP A 89 -25.72 2.27 -7.41
N GLY A 90 -26.02 1.96 -6.14
CA GLY A 90 -26.96 0.91 -5.77
C GLY A 90 -28.42 1.28 -6.00
N ARG A 91 -28.76 2.57 -6.13
CA ARG A 91 -30.14 3.06 -6.29
C ARG A 91 -30.33 3.97 -7.50
N SER A 92 -29.38 4.87 -7.72
CA SER A 92 -29.38 5.83 -8.82
C SER A 92 -28.90 5.15 -10.12
N PRO A 93 -29.68 5.17 -11.20
CA PRO A 93 -29.21 4.69 -12.49
C PRO A 93 -27.98 5.47 -12.96
N THR A 94 -27.01 4.82 -13.61
CA THR A 94 -25.79 5.48 -14.12
C THR A 94 -26.08 6.71 -15.00
N ALA A 95 -27.16 6.67 -15.79
CA ALA A 95 -27.57 7.80 -16.64
C ALA A 95 -28.16 8.99 -15.85
N ALA A 96 -28.44 8.83 -14.56
CA ALA A 96 -28.93 9.87 -13.67
C ALA A 96 -27.81 10.48 -12.79
N LEU A 97 -26.64 9.83 -12.72
CA LEU A 97 -25.50 10.33 -11.96
C LEU A 97 -24.94 11.61 -12.59
N ARG A 98 -24.58 12.56 -11.74
CA ARG A 98 -23.89 13.81 -12.13
C ARG A 98 -22.44 13.77 -11.66
N TYR A 99 -21.61 14.61 -12.24
CA TYR A 99 -20.21 14.71 -11.84
C TYR A 99 -19.86 16.15 -11.50
N ARG A 100 -19.21 16.33 -10.35
CA ARG A 100 -18.64 17.59 -9.89
C ARG A 100 -17.15 17.58 -10.13
N VAL A 101 -16.66 18.68 -10.67
CA VAL A 101 -15.27 18.83 -11.09
C VAL A 101 -14.65 19.98 -10.32
N TYR A 102 -13.52 19.70 -9.68
CA TYR A 102 -12.77 20.61 -8.84
C TYR A 102 -11.43 20.89 -9.51
N THR A 103 -11.06 22.17 -9.59
CA THR A 103 -9.86 22.60 -10.30
C THR A 103 -9.01 23.50 -9.42
N SER A 104 -7.69 23.38 -9.50
CA SER A 104 -6.72 24.24 -8.82
C SER A 104 -5.53 24.54 -9.75
N PRO A 105 -4.90 25.73 -9.65
CA PRO A 105 -3.59 25.98 -10.26
C PRO A 105 -2.42 25.40 -9.45
N GLU A 106 -2.69 24.92 -8.23
CA GLU A 106 -1.70 24.33 -7.31
C GLU A 106 -2.07 22.88 -6.98
N ASP A 107 -1.07 22.02 -6.93
CA ASP A 107 -1.18 20.59 -6.64
C ASP A 107 -1.81 20.36 -5.25
N GLY A 108 -2.86 19.53 -5.18
CA GLY A 108 -3.53 19.15 -3.93
C GLY A 108 -4.41 20.23 -3.29
N GLU A 109 -4.57 21.40 -3.89
CA GLU A 109 -5.28 22.55 -3.30
C GLU A 109 -6.72 22.72 -3.82
N GLN A 110 -7.40 21.64 -4.24
CA GLN A 110 -8.79 21.70 -4.67
C GLN A 110 -9.77 21.94 -3.50
N ASP A 111 -10.63 22.95 -3.62
CA ASP A 111 -11.72 23.21 -2.67
C ASP A 111 -12.92 22.30 -2.91
N PHE A 112 -12.92 21.12 -2.29
CA PHE A 112 -14.01 20.14 -2.38
C PHE A 112 -15.36 20.61 -1.82
N SER A 113 -15.43 21.78 -1.18
CA SER A 113 -16.71 22.35 -0.71
C SER A 113 -17.45 23.14 -1.80
N ARG A 114 -16.76 23.47 -2.91
CA ARG A 114 -17.32 24.30 -3.99
C ARG A 114 -16.84 23.81 -5.36
N PRO A 115 -17.64 23.04 -6.10
CA PRO A 115 -17.26 22.54 -7.41
C PRO A 115 -17.06 23.69 -8.41
N SER A 116 -16.03 23.57 -9.25
CA SER A 116 -15.79 24.49 -10.37
C SER A 116 -16.82 24.29 -11.49
N PHE A 117 -17.20 23.03 -11.73
CA PHE A 117 -18.19 22.64 -12.72
C PHE A 117 -19.05 21.50 -12.19
N GLU A 118 -20.28 21.40 -12.71
CA GLU A 118 -21.17 20.25 -12.52
C GLU A 118 -21.74 19.86 -13.89
N THR A 119 -21.71 18.58 -14.22
CA THR A 119 -22.18 18.08 -15.52
C THR A 119 -23.70 17.90 -15.55
N GLU A 120 -24.24 17.73 -16.75
CA GLU A 120 -25.56 17.12 -16.91
C GLU A 120 -25.53 15.62 -16.55
N PRO A 121 -26.68 15.00 -16.24
CA PRO A 121 -26.73 13.59 -15.86
C PRO A 121 -26.23 12.67 -16.96
N GLY A 122 -25.42 11.68 -16.58
CA GLY A 122 -24.90 10.65 -17.48
C GLY A 122 -23.75 11.10 -18.37
N GLU A 123 -23.30 12.35 -18.28
CA GLU A 123 -22.12 12.83 -18.99
C GLU A 123 -20.84 12.18 -18.43
N ALA A 124 -19.95 11.74 -19.32
CA ALA A 124 -18.71 11.04 -18.95
C ALA A 124 -17.44 11.83 -19.31
N SER A 125 -17.60 13.11 -19.63
CA SER A 125 -16.51 14.00 -20.02
C SER A 125 -16.87 15.46 -19.85
N ILE A 126 -15.86 16.32 -19.75
CA ILE A 126 -16.02 17.77 -19.72
C ILE A 126 -14.82 18.47 -20.35
N ILE A 127 -15.07 19.58 -21.05
CA ILE A 127 -14.05 20.53 -21.47
C ILE A 127 -13.91 21.60 -20.40
N ILE A 128 -12.70 21.78 -19.89
CA ILE A 128 -12.38 22.75 -18.86
C ILE A 128 -11.52 23.84 -19.51
N PRO A 129 -12.00 25.09 -19.56
CA PRO A 129 -11.20 26.21 -20.02
C PRO A 129 -9.95 26.38 -19.16
N GLY A 130 -8.83 26.70 -19.78
CA GLY A 130 -7.56 26.95 -19.11
C GLY A 130 -6.77 28.05 -19.79
N GLN A 131 -5.78 28.59 -19.08
CA GLN A 131 -4.88 29.60 -19.61
C GLN A 131 -3.63 28.92 -20.17
N GLU A 132 -3.12 29.46 -21.28
CA GLU A 132 -1.86 29.00 -21.89
C GLU A 132 -0.71 29.07 -20.88
N GLY A 133 0.05 27.98 -20.76
CA GLY A 133 1.19 27.85 -19.86
C GLY A 133 0.85 27.62 -18.38
N GLU A 134 -0.42 27.76 -17.97
CA GLU A 134 -0.81 27.54 -16.57
C GLU A 134 -1.21 26.08 -16.35
N ARG A 135 -0.53 25.42 -15.39
CA ARG A 135 -0.90 24.07 -14.96
C ARG A 135 -2.29 24.06 -14.36
N LEU A 136 -3.08 23.08 -14.76
CA LEU A 136 -4.41 22.84 -14.22
C LEU A 136 -4.45 21.46 -13.57
N PHE A 137 -4.76 21.43 -12.27
CA PHE A 137 -4.95 20.22 -11.49
C PHE A 137 -6.44 19.96 -11.28
N VAL A 138 -6.92 18.79 -11.72
CA VAL A 138 -8.35 18.48 -11.83
C VAL A 138 -8.67 17.20 -11.07
N VAL A 139 -9.70 17.26 -10.24
CA VAL A 139 -10.33 16.10 -9.58
C VAL A 139 -11.80 16.07 -9.96
N VAL A 140 -12.34 14.88 -10.24
CA VAL A 140 -13.76 14.66 -10.51
C VAL A 140 -14.36 13.71 -9.49
N ARG A 141 -15.59 14.00 -9.04
CA ARG A 141 -16.40 13.19 -8.12
C ARG A 141 -17.80 13.00 -8.70
N ALA A 142 -18.33 11.78 -8.60
CA ALA A 142 -19.70 11.39 -8.88
C ALA A 142 -20.64 11.76 -7.72
N VAL A 143 -21.86 12.17 -8.08
CA VAL A 143 -22.95 12.52 -7.18
C VAL A 143 -24.22 11.79 -7.60
N ASP A 144 -24.89 11.16 -6.64
CA ASP A 144 -26.14 10.45 -6.85
C ASP A 144 -27.37 11.38 -6.88
N GLU A 145 -28.57 10.83 -7.12
CA GLU A 145 -29.82 11.63 -7.13
C GLU A 145 -30.22 12.15 -5.73
N ALA A 146 -29.66 11.58 -4.66
CA ALA A 146 -29.88 12.00 -3.27
C ALA A 146 -28.90 13.09 -2.82
N GLY A 147 -27.85 13.36 -3.59
CA GLY A 147 -26.79 14.32 -3.30
C GLY A 147 -25.59 13.76 -2.53
N ASN A 148 -25.50 12.43 -2.37
CA ASN A 148 -24.28 11.80 -1.85
C ASN A 148 -23.18 11.89 -2.89
N GLU A 149 -22.02 12.37 -2.46
CA GLU A 149 -20.82 12.54 -3.28
C GLU A 149 -19.75 11.55 -2.83
N ASP A 150 -19.06 10.94 -3.79
CA ASP A 150 -17.92 10.08 -3.48
C ASP A 150 -16.73 10.88 -2.94
N SER A 151 -15.69 10.19 -2.47
CA SER A 151 -14.52 10.83 -1.85
C SER A 151 -13.24 10.73 -2.71
N ASN A 152 -13.37 10.63 -4.02
CA ASN A 152 -12.23 10.52 -4.93
C ASN A 152 -11.32 11.75 -4.82
N GLU A 153 -10.03 11.50 -4.71
CA GLU A 153 -8.97 12.50 -4.65
C GLU A 153 -7.96 12.30 -5.80
N THR A 154 -8.26 11.39 -6.74
CA THR A 154 -7.43 11.13 -7.91
C THR A 154 -7.33 12.38 -8.77
N GLN A 155 -6.17 13.02 -8.70
CA GLN A 155 -5.85 14.24 -9.41
C GLN A 155 -5.22 13.93 -10.77
N TRP A 156 -5.66 14.68 -11.77
CA TRP A 156 -5.08 14.73 -13.10
C TRP A 156 -4.50 16.11 -13.35
N GLN A 157 -3.44 16.20 -14.16
CA GLN A 157 -2.83 17.47 -14.52
C GLN A 157 -2.67 17.60 -16.03
N GLY A 158 -2.78 18.84 -16.52
CA GLY A 158 -2.41 19.20 -17.87
C GLY A 158 -2.11 20.69 -17.98
N THR A 159 -1.31 21.04 -18.99
CA THR A 159 -0.95 22.43 -19.28
C THR A 159 -1.47 22.78 -20.67
N PRO A 160 -2.46 23.68 -20.79
CA PRO A 160 -2.87 24.21 -22.07
C PRO A 160 -1.68 24.89 -22.76
N PHE A 161 -1.40 24.46 -23.97
CA PHE A 161 -0.36 25.00 -24.84
C PHE A 161 -0.86 24.92 -26.29
N PRO A 162 -0.25 25.69 -27.22
CA PRO A 162 -0.52 25.54 -28.65
C PRO A 162 -0.41 24.09 -29.09
N VAL A 163 -1.24 23.71 -30.07
CA VAL A 163 -1.28 22.34 -30.58
C VAL A 163 -0.58 22.27 -31.94
N LEU A 164 0.33 21.31 -32.10
CA LEU A 164 0.88 20.90 -33.39
C LEU A 164 0.30 19.54 -33.79
N LEU A 165 -0.08 19.42 -35.06
CA LEU A 165 -0.73 18.25 -35.64
C LEU A 165 0.27 17.45 -36.49
N VAL A 166 0.35 16.14 -36.25
CA VAL A 166 1.26 15.22 -36.95
C VAL A 166 0.49 14.07 -37.61
N ASP A 167 0.60 13.99 -38.93
CA ASP A 167 0.04 12.93 -39.79
C ASP A 167 1.09 12.49 -40.83
N PRO A 168 1.57 11.23 -40.81
CA PRO A 168 2.63 10.76 -41.70
C PRO A 168 2.21 10.72 -43.17
N SER A 169 0.89 10.77 -43.42
CA SER A 169 0.31 10.82 -44.77
C SER A 169 0.11 12.24 -45.31
N ALA A 170 0.38 13.28 -44.51
CA ALA A 170 0.27 14.68 -44.92
C ALA A 170 1.28 15.07 -46.02
N GLU A 171 1.03 16.22 -46.67
CA GLU A 171 1.95 16.79 -47.66
C GLU A 171 3.24 17.32 -47.01
N GLU A 172 4.34 17.35 -47.75
CA GLU A 172 5.61 17.90 -47.24
C GLU A 172 5.55 19.42 -47.05
N GLY A 173 6.18 19.92 -45.99
CA GLY A 173 6.33 21.36 -45.74
C GLY A 173 5.16 22.02 -45.00
N GLY A 174 4.33 21.25 -44.30
CA GLY A 174 3.33 21.75 -43.36
C GLY A 174 3.93 22.52 -42.17
N ASP A 175 3.09 23.25 -41.44
CA ASP A 175 3.45 24.00 -40.23
C ASP A 175 2.85 23.41 -38.93
N GLY A 176 2.00 22.39 -39.05
CA GLY A 176 1.34 21.70 -37.94
C GLY A 176 0.15 22.43 -37.34
N LEU A 177 -0.24 23.61 -37.84
CA LEU A 177 -1.27 24.45 -37.20
C LEU A 177 -2.70 24.16 -37.66
N SER A 178 -2.86 23.35 -38.71
CA SER A 178 -4.16 22.94 -39.24
C SER A 178 -4.11 21.52 -39.80
N VAL A 179 -5.27 20.91 -40.03
CA VAL A 179 -5.37 19.55 -40.58
C VAL A 179 -4.71 19.48 -41.96
N GLU A 180 -4.88 20.52 -42.77
CA GLU A 180 -4.32 20.61 -44.13
C GLU A 180 -2.81 20.84 -44.14
N THR A 181 -2.26 21.41 -43.07
CA THR A 181 -0.84 21.73 -42.93
C THR A 181 -0.16 20.87 -41.86
N ALA A 182 -0.72 19.71 -41.54
CA ALA A 182 -0.14 18.78 -40.57
C ALA A 182 1.31 18.38 -40.95
N LEU A 183 2.13 18.15 -39.94
CA LEU A 183 3.52 17.72 -40.08
C LEU A 183 3.60 16.22 -40.31
N ARG A 184 4.65 15.75 -40.98
CA ARG A 184 4.77 14.32 -41.32
C ARG A 184 5.45 13.47 -40.25
N SER A 185 6.18 14.12 -39.36
CA SER A 185 7.02 13.44 -38.37
C SER A 185 6.96 14.16 -37.03
N LEU A 186 7.24 13.42 -35.95
CA LEU A 186 7.38 13.99 -34.62
C LEU A 186 8.63 14.88 -34.55
N ASP A 187 9.73 14.51 -35.22
CA ASP A 187 10.94 15.32 -35.30
C ASP A 187 10.69 16.71 -35.93
N ASP A 188 9.88 16.79 -37.00
CA ASP A 188 9.49 18.08 -37.58
C ASP A 188 8.69 18.94 -36.59
N ALA A 189 7.79 18.33 -35.81
CA ALA A 189 7.01 19.01 -34.78
C ALA A 189 7.90 19.56 -33.66
N ILE A 190 8.87 18.76 -33.19
CA ILE A 190 9.86 19.18 -32.20
C ILE A 190 10.69 20.35 -32.75
N GLY A 191 11.11 20.26 -34.02
CA GLY A 191 11.87 21.32 -34.68
C GLY A 191 11.13 22.66 -34.77
N ILE A 192 9.82 22.63 -35.06
CA ILE A 192 8.97 23.83 -35.07
C ILE A 192 8.71 24.37 -33.66
N ALA A 193 8.58 23.48 -32.68
CA ALA A 193 8.34 23.86 -31.30
C ALA A 193 9.53 24.54 -30.61
N LEU A 194 10.72 24.53 -31.23
CA LEU A 194 11.90 25.25 -30.71
C LEU A 194 11.61 26.76 -30.60
N GLY A 195 11.48 27.23 -29.36
CA GLY A 195 11.17 28.63 -29.02
C GLY A 195 9.77 28.87 -28.47
N PHE A 196 8.95 27.81 -28.36
CA PHE A 196 7.69 27.84 -27.64
C PHE A 196 7.97 27.67 -26.13
N GLU A 197 7.14 28.24 -25.27
CA GLU A 197 7.22 27.97 -23.81
C GLU A 197 6.77 26.54 -23.48
N GLY A 198 5.94 25.94 -24.33
CA GLY A 198 5.51 24.55 -24.31
C GLY A 198 4.61 24.24 -25.50
N VAL A 199 4.35 22.97 -25.78
CA VAL A 199 3.52 22.53 -26.92
C VAL A 199 2.83 21.21 -26.62
N ASN A 200 1.60 21.08 -27.08
CA ASN A 200 0.89 19.80 -27.14
C ASN A 200 0.96 19.28 -28.59
N ILE A 201 1.43 18.05 -28.79
CA ILE A 201 1.59 17.46 -30.13
C ILE A 201 0.55 16.36 -30.29
N PHE A 202 -0.38 16.48 -31.22
CA PHE A 202 -1.37 15.45 -31.52
C PHE A 202 -0.91 14.61 -32.70
N MET A 203 -0.89 13.30 -32.52
CA MET A 203 -0.42 12.34 -33.52
C MET A 203 -1.57 11.44 -33.98
N VAL A 204 -1.72 11.33 -35.30
CA VAL A 204 -2.67 10.40 -35.92
C VAL A 204 -2.20 8.95 -35.74
N ALA A 205 -3.13 8.01 -35.84
CA ALA A 205 -2.82 6.59 -35.94
C ALA A 205 -1.89 6.31 -37.13
N GLY A 206 -0.81 5.57 -36.90
CA GLY A 206 0.22 5.33 -37.89
C GLY A 206 1.49 4.74 -37.30
N GLU A 207 2.42 4.37 -38.18
CA GLU A 207 3.75 3.94 -37.80
C GLU A 207 4.77 5.03 -38.13
N TYR A 208 5.62 5.34 -37.16
CA TYR A 208 6.62 6.39 -37.21
C TYR A 208 7.97 5.80 -36.83
N GLN A 209 8.93 5.85 -37.76
CA GLN A 209 10.28 5.36 -37.51
C GLN A 209 11.17 6.52 -37.04
N GLU A 210 11.23 6.75 -35.74
CA GLU A 210 11.87 7.94 -35.17
C GLU A 210 12.57 7.62 -33.84
N SER A 211 13.66 8.34 -33.59
CA SER A 211 14.35 8.42 -32.30
C SER A 211 14.49 9.90 -32.00
N VAL A 212 13.80 10.37 -30.95
CA VAL A 212 13.60 11.80 -30.71
C VAL A 212 13.92 12.20 -29.28
N LEU A 213 14.24 13.47 -29.12
CA LEU A 213 14.45 14.13 -27.84
C LEU A 213 13.32 15.14 -27.63
N LEU A 214 12.49 14.92 -26.61
CA LEU A 214 11.42 15.85 -26.23
C LEU A 214 11.98 16.81 -25.18
N PHE A 215 11.64 18.10 -25.29
CA PHE A 215 12.05 19.09 -24.30
C PHE A 215 10.99 19.27 -23.22
N GLU A 216 11.36 19.90 -22.10
CA GLU A 216 10.39 20.26 -21.05
C GLU A 216 9.21 21.06 -21.62
N GLY A 217 8.00 20.82 -21.12
CA GLY A 217 6.78 21.44 -21.64
C GLY A 217 6.27 20.85 -22.96
N MET A 218 6.89 19.80 -23.50
CA MET A 218 6.35 19.04 -24.64
C MET A 218 5.54 17.83 -24.18
N MET A 219 4.25 17.79 -24.55
CA MET A 219 3.37 16.65 -24.34
C MET A 219 2.93 16.06 -25.67
N VAL A 220 3.14 14.76 -25.88
CA VAL A 220 2.75 14.06 -27.11
C VAL A 220 1.54 13.18 -26.86
N TYR A 221 0.47 13.37 -27.62
CA TYR A 221 -0.77 12.62 -27.53
C TYR A 221 -0.99 11.79 -28.80
N GLY A 222 -0.95 10.46 -28.68
CA GLY A 222 -1.38 9.53 -29.73
C GLY A 222 -2.88 9.28 -29.70
N GLY A 223 -3.39 8.39 -30.55
CA GLY A 223 -4.80 7.98 -30.46
C GLY A 223 -5.77 8.81 -31.31
N PHE A 224 -5.29 9.60 -32.26
CA PHE A 224 -6.16 10.41 -33.12
C PHE A 224 -6.46 9.71 -34.46
N ALA A 225 -7.69 9.85 -34.94
CA ALA A 225 -8.02 9.61 -36.35
C ALA A 225 -7.61 10.85 -37.20
N PRO A 226 -7.49 10.71 -38.54
CA PRO A 226 -7.37 11.86 -39.41
C PRO A 226 -8.49 12.88 -39.13
N GLY A 227 -8.13 14.16 -39.02
CA GLY A 227 -9.04 15.25 -38.65
C GLY A 227 -9.03 15.65 -37.16
N PHE A 228 -8.24 14.97 -36.32
CA PHE A 228 -7.82 15.41 -34.98
C PHE A 228 -8.96 15.85 -34.03
N GLN A 229 -10.13 15.22 -34.14
CA GLN A 229 -11.24 15.51 -33.23
C GLN A 229 -10.92 14.99 -31.83
N ILE A 230 -10.72 15.90 -30.88
CA ILE A 230 -10.28 15.56 -29.52
C ILE A 230 -11.31 14.68 -28.80
N GLU A 231 -12.61 14.92 -29.01
CA GLU A 231 -13.72 14.17 -28.43
C GLU A 231 -13.82 12.74 -28.99
N ALA A 232 -13.18 12.45 -30.13
CA ALA A 232 -13.12 11.13 -30.74
C ALA A 232 -11.78 10.40 -30.52
N ARG A 233 -10.81 11.03 -29.83
CA ARG A 233 -9.51 10.43 -29.51
C ARG A 233 -9.69 9.12 -28.73
N ASP A 234 -9.05 8.06 -29.19
CA ASP A 234 -9.10 6.72 -28.62
C ASP A 234 -7.77 5.99 -28.91
N PRO A 235 -6.84 5.94 -27.94
CA PRO A 235 -5.53 5.31 -28.12
C PRO A 235 -5.58 3.81 -28.45
N GLU A 236 -6.60 3.09 -28.01
CA GLU A 236 -6.74 1.65 -28.29
C GLU A 236 -7.16 1.41 -29.74
N LYS A 237 -8.08 2.24 -30.25
CA LYS A 237 -8.61 2.14 -31.61
C LYS A 237 -7.70 2.79 -32.67
N HIS A 238 -7.09 3.91 -32.33
CA HIS A 238 -6.32 4.75 -33.25
C HIS A 238 -4.83 4.71 -32.89
N ARG A 239 -4.23 3.52 -32.98
CA ARG A 239 -2.87 3.26 -32.51
C ARG A 239 -1.81 4.11 -33.23
N THR A 240 -1.12 4.94 -32.47
CA THR A 240 0.08 5.67 -32.87
C THR A 240 1.29 4.88 -32.39
N ILE A 241 2.16 4.44 -33.31
CA ILE A 241 3.26 3.51 -33.04
C ILE A 241 4.59 4.17 -33.40
N LEU A 242 5.45 4.42 -32.41
CA LEU A 242 6.84 4.81 -32.61
C LEU A 242 7.74 3.57 -32.53
N PHE A 243 8.70 3.46 -33.44
CA PHE A 243 9.75 2.43 -33.40
C PHE A 243 11.08 3.01 -33.90
N ALA A 244 12.21 2.44 -33.48
CA ALA A 244 13.54 2.87 -33.90
C ALA A 244 14.39 1.71 -34.43
N GLY A 245 15.56 2.04 -34.96
CA GLY A 245 16.55 1.08 -35.42
C GLY A 245 17.30 0.37 -34.28
N PRO A 246 18.22 -0.55 -34.62
CA PRO A 246 19.04 -1.24 -33.63
C PRO A 246 19.88 -0.26 -32.79
N GLU A 247 20.02 -0.53 -31.49
CA GLU A 247 20.83 0.26 -30.54
C GLU A 247 20.32 1.70 -30.27
N GLU A 248 19.17 2.07 -30.80
CA GLU A 248 18.57 3.40 -30.61
C GLU A 248 17.58 3.40 -29.45
N ASP A 249 17.55 4.50 -28.71
CA ASP A 249 16.49 4.80 -27.73
C ASP A 249 15.38 5.58 -28.45
N ILE A 250 14.10 5.25 -28.24
CA ILE A 250 13.01 5.91 -28.99
C ILE A 250 12.75 7.32 -28.48
N ILE A 251 12.54 7.48 -27.18
CA ILE A 251 12.25 8.76 -26.54
C ILE A 251 13.33 9.07 -25.50
N VAL A 252 13.92 10.25 -25.62
CA VAL A 252 14.83 10.81 -24.62
C VAL A 252 14.20 12.09 -24.03
N LEU A 253 14.10 12.13 -22.70
CA LEU A 253 13.62 13.27 -21.92
C LEU A 253 14.80 13.84 -21.12
N PRO A 254 15.39 14.97 -21.53
CA PRO A 254 16.46 15.62 -20.80
C PRO A 254 15.94 16.30 -19.53
N PRO A 255 16.85 16.80 -18.67
CA PRO A 255 16.48 17.53 -17.45
C PRO A 255 15.57 18.72 -17.71
N GLY A 256 14.59 18.93 -16.82
CA GLY A 256 13.63 20.04 -16.91
C GLY A 256 12.52 20.00 -15.85
N GLU A 257 12.05 21.17 -15.44
CA GLU A 257 11.05 21.32 -14.36
C GLU A 257 9.61 21.29 -14.89
N THR A 258 9.42 21.66 -16.16
CA THR A 258 8.09 21.67 -16.78
C THR A 258 7.70 20.27 -17.24
N PRO A 259 6.53 19.74 -16.86
CA PRO A 259 6.10 18.40 -17.25
C PRO A 259 6.23 18.16 -18.76
N CYS A 260 6.83 17.03 -19.11
CA CYS A 260 6.89 16.52 -20.47
C CYS A 260 6.54 15.03 -20.50
N GLY A 261 6.21 14.50 -21.67
CA GLY A 261 5.97 13.08 -21.83
C GLY A 261 4.91 12.74 -22.86
N LEU A 262 4.22 11.64 -22.62
CA LEU A 262 3.49 10.87 -23.63
C LEU A 262 2.13 10.44 -23.08
N ASP A 263 1.08 10.53 -23.90
CA ASP A 263 -0.19 9.88 -23.63
C ASP A 263 -0.66 9.11 -24.87
N GLY A 264 -0.99 7.83 -24.72
CA GLY A 264 -1.63 7.03 -25.77
C GLY A 264 -0.73 6.64 -26.93
N ILE A 265 0.56 6.44 -26.68
CA ILE A 265 1.57 6.06 -27.67
C ILE A 265 2.00 4.59 -27.47
N THR A 266 2.15 3.83 -28.54
CA THR A 266 2.87 2.55 -28.53
C THR A 266 4.34 2.78 -28.89
N LEU A 267 5.26 2.50 -27.97
CA LEU A 267 6.69 2.39 -28.21
C LEU A 267 7.03 0.91 -28.46
N ASP A 268 7.34 0.57 -29.70
CA ASP A 268 7.60 -0.81 -30.13
C ASP A 268 9.08 -0.99 -30.50
N GLY A 269 9.83 -1.66 -29.62
CA GLY A 269 11.25 -1.91 -29.83
C GLY A 269 11.54 -2.95 -30.91
N ARG A 270 10.52 -3.74 -31.34
CA ARG A 270 10.62 -4.78 -32.39
C ARG A 270 11.76 -5.79 -32.18
N GLY A 271 12.19 -5.98 -30.94
CA GLY A 271 13.34 -6.80 -30.57
C GLY A 271 14.66 -6.28 -31.14
N GLN A 272 14.78 -4.98 -31.44
CA GLN A 272 16.00 -4.38 -31.99
C GLN A 272 16.38 -3.06 -31.31
N ALA A 273 15.41 -2.19 -30.99
CA ALA A 273 15.67 -0.93 -30.33
C ALA A 273 16.15 -1.18 -28.90
N ARG A 274 16.98 -0.27 -28.41
CA ARG A 274 17.69 -0.44 -27.14
C ARG A 274 16.76 -0.21 -25.95
N ARG A 275 16.20 1.00 -25.81
CA ARG A 275 15.28 1.38 -24.73
C ARG A 275 14.08 2.17 -25.27
N GLY A 276 12.96 2.11 -24.57
CA GLY A 276 11.74 2.82 -24.95
C GLY A 276 11.79 4.30 -24.57
N VAL A 277 11.87 4.57 -23.26
CA VAL A 277 11.97 5.92 -22.70
C VAL A 277 13.22 6.01 -21.84
N VAL A 278 13.99 7.08 -22.00
CA VAL A 278 15.12 7.44 -21.14
C VAL A 278 14.86 8.84 -20.62
N ALA A 279 14.80 9.01 -19.30
CA ALA A 279 14.50 10.29 -18.67
C ALA A 279 15.52 10.60 -17.57
N ASP A 280 16.07 11.81 -17.59
CA ASP A 280 17.05 12.27 -16.61
C ASP A 280 16.56 13.56 -15.94
N ASP A 281 16.48 13.61 -14.60
CA ASP A 281 16.21 14.83 -13.79
C ASP A 281 15.05 15.69 -14.28
N CYS A 282 13.91 15.06 -14.58
CA CYS A 282 12.79 15.77 -15.17
C CYS A 282 11.43 15.46 -14.55
N SER A 283 10.48 16.34 -14.86
CA SER A 283 9.07 16.21 -14.56
C SER A 283 8.38 15.40 -15.66
N ILE A 284 7.91 14.19 -15.36
CA ILE A 284 7.33 13.29 -16.37
C ILE A 284 5.82 13.08 -16.22
N HIS A 285 5.14 12.91 -17.36
CA HIS A 285 3.80 12.35 -17.43
C HIS A 285 3.74 11.33 -18.56
N ILE A 286 3.65 10.04 -18.21
CA ILE A 286 3.52 8.94 -19.17
C ILE A 286 2.20 8.21 -18.89
N ALA A 287 1.24 8.29 -19.80
CA ALA A 287 -0.09 7.73 -19.62
C ALA A 287 -0.55 6.90 -20.81
N HIS A 288 -1.35 5.86 -20.59
CA HIS A 288 -1.98 5.07 -21.68
C HIS A 288 -1.00 4.54 -22.74
N CYS A 289 0.27 4.37 -22.38
CA CYS A 289 1.31 3.95 -23.33
C CYS A 289 1.50 2.44 -23.30
N THR A 290 1.90 1.88 -24.44
CA THR A 290 2.39 0.50 -24.54
C THR A 290 3.89 0.54 -24.82
N VAL A 291 4.72 -0.07 -23.99
CA VAL A 291 6.19 -0.10 -24.14
C VAL A 291 6.64 -1.55 -24.19
N GLN A 292 7.10 -2.01 -25.35
CA GLN A 292 7.32 -3.44 -25.57
C GLN A 292 8.52 -3.78 -26.46
N ALA A 293 9.03 -5.01 -26.28
CA ALA A 293 10.01 -5.64 -27.16
C ALA A 293 11.33 -4.85 -27.32
N PHE A 294 11.83 -4.22 -26.25
CA PHE A 294 13.15 -3.59 -26.21
C PHE A 294 14.26 -4.60 -25.88
N GLN A 295 15.48 -4.36 -26.37
CA GLN A 295 16.67 -5.19 -26.09
C GLN A 295 17.26 -4.94 -24.69
N GLU A 296 16.94 -3.80 -24.08
CA GLU A 296 17.25 -3.46 -22.68
C GLU A 296 15.95 -3.10 -21.94
N LYS A 297 15.98 -2.02 -21.15
CA LYS A 297 14.88 -1.48 -20.34
C LYS A 297 13.73 -0.97 -21.19
N GLY A 298 12.50 -1.18 -20.75
CA GLY A 298 11.32 -0.52 -21.32
C GLY A 298 11.36 0.99 -21.06
N ILE A 299 11.36 1.37 -19.78
CA ILE A 299 11.46 2.76 -19.31
C ILE A 299 12.62 2.84 -18.33
N GLU A 300 13.50 3.82 -18.54
CA GLU A 300 14.60 4.13 -17.66
C GLU A 300 14.52 5.57 -17.19
N LEU A 301 14.46 5.75 -15.87
CA LEU A 301 14.37 7.05 -15.23
C LEU A 301 15.52 7.20 -14.24
N ARG A 302 16.22 8.33 -14.29
CA ARG A 302 17.40 8.55 -13.45
C ARG A 302 17.38 9.96 -12.89
N SER A 303 17.91 10.08 -11.69
CA SER A 303 18.28 11.37 -11.12
C SER A 303 19.71 11.46 -10.68
N GLU A 304 20.33 12.62 -10.89
CA GLU A 304 21.67 12.89 -10.39
C GLU A 304 21.66 13.03 -8.87
N TYR A 305 22.55 12.29 -8.22
CA TYR A 305 22.61 12.21 -6.76
C TYR A 305 24.04 12.41 -6.24
N ASP A 306 24.84 13.18 -6.98
CA ASP A 306 26.13 13.62 -6.47
C ASP A 306 25.95 14.66 -5.34
N SER A 307 27.03 14.92 -4.60
CA SER A 307 26.90 15.75 -3.42
C SER A 307 26.68 17.22 -3.77
N GLY A 308 25.52 17.76 -3.41
CA GLY A 308 25.11 19.13 -3.71
C GLY A 308 24.14 19.24 -4.89
N SER A 309 23.75 18.12 -5.50
CA SER A 309 22.58 18.04 -6.37
C SER A 309 21.30 18.28 -5.57
N ASP A 310 20.42 19.13 -6.11
CA ASP A 310 19.01 19.24 -5.73
C ASP A 310 18.11 18.54 -6.77
N SER A 311 18.70 17.75 -7.68
CA SER A 311 17.98 17.10 -8.76
C SER A 311 17.03 16.03 -8.23
N MET A 312 15.86 15.98 -8.84
CA MET A 312 14.78 15.11 -8.41
C MET A 312 13.91 14.75 -9.61
N LEU A 313 13.79 13.46 -9.87
CA LEU A 313 12.86 12.92 -10.83
C LEU A 313 11.48 12.89 -10.18
N HIS A 314 10.49 13.53 -10.78
CA HIS A 314 9.12 13.51 -10.26
C HIS A 314 8.09 13.35 -11.37
N GLY A 315 6.94 12.76 -11.05
CA GLY A 315 5.89 12.59 -12.04
C GLY A 315 5.06 11.33 -11.87
N ILE A 316 4.33 11.00 -12.92
CA ILE A 316 3.39 9.88 -12.92
C ILE A 316 3.56 9.02 -14.18
N ILE A 317 3.53 7.70 -13.98
CA ILE A 317 3.28 6.72 -15.02
C ILE A 317 1.96 6.04 -14.70
N SER A 318 0.98 6.15 -15.60
CA SER A 318 -0.35 5.59 -15.34
C SER A 318 -0.97 4.86 -16.53
N HIS A 319 -1.76 3.83 -16.27
CA HIS A 319 -2.51 3.10 -17.31
C HIS A 319 -1.62 2.57 -18.44
N CYS A 320 -0.35 2.30 -18.15
CA CYS A 320 0.62 1.85 -19.15
C CYS A 320 0.76 0.33 -19.13
N THR A 321 1.04 -0.26 -20.29
CA THR A 321 1.47 -1.65 -20.44
C THR A 321 2.94 -1.68 -20.79
N ILE A 322 3.77 -2.32 -19.97
CA ILE A 322 5.22 -2.46 -20.18
C ILE A 322 5.58 -3.95 -20.20
N SER A 323 5.92 -4.49 -21.37
CA SER A 323 5.95 -5.94 -21.52
C SER A 323 6.95 -6.48 -22.53
N GLY A 324 7.49 -7.67 -22.25
CA GLY A 324 8.32 -8.41 -23.20
C GLY A 324 9.63 -7.72 -23.54
N ASN A 325 10.19 -6.94 -22.62
CA ASN A 325 11.51 -6.32 -22.76
C ASN A 325 12.60 -7.27 -22.27
N SER A 326 13.77 -7.24 -22.90
CA SER A 326 14.90 -8.10 -22.54
C SER A 326 15.69 -7.62 -21.30
N GLY A 327 15.40 -6.42 -20.79
CA GLY A 327 15.81 -5.96 -19.46
C GLY A 327 14.61 -5.78 -18.53
N GLU A 328 14.73 -4.82 -17.61
CA GLU A 328 13.68 -4.43 -16.67
C GLU A 328 12.52 -3.74 -17.40
N GLY A 329 11.29 -3.90 -16.88
CA GLY A 329 10.14 -3.14 -17.38
C GLY A 329 10.35 -1.64 -17.14
N ILE A 330 10.46 -1.25 -15.87
CA ILE A 330 10.81 0.10 -15.43
C ILE A 330 12.02 0.02 -14.52
N HIS A 331 13.06 0.81 -14.84
CA HIS A 331 14.20 1.03 -13.95
C HIS A 331 14.21 2.48 -13.46
N LEU A 332 14.35 2.67 -12.15
CA LEU A 332 14.44 3.96 -11.49
C LEU A 332 15.71 4.06 -10.65
N GLU A 333 16.46 5.15 -10.82
CA GLU A 333 17.70 5.39 -10.09
C GLU A 333 17.70 6.80 -9.45
N GLY A 334 18.11 6.90 -8.18
CA GLY A 334 18.36 8.17 -7.50
C GLY A 334 17.19 8.72 -6.64
N PRO A 335 17.23 10.01 -6.27
CA PRO A 335 16.16 10.72 -5.58
C PRO A 335 14.93 10.84 -6.46
N THR A 336 13.76 10.47 -5.94
CA THR A 336 12.55 10.47 -6.74
C THR A 336 11.27 10.76 -5.96
N ASP A 337 10.26 11.34 -6.63
CA ASP A 337 8.85 11.42 -6.22
C ASP A 337 7.98 10.94 -7.38
N ILE A 338 7.90 9.61 -7.53
CA ILE A 338 7.24 8.96 -8.68
C ILE A 338 6.04 8.14 -8.21
N THR A 339 4.94 8.30 -8.96
CA THR A 339 3.73 7.48 -8.82
C THR A 339 3.58 6.56 -10.03
N LEU A 340 3.41 5.26 -9.78
CA LEU A 340 3.02 4.24 -10.74
C LEU A 340 1.58 3.82 -10.43
N ARG A 341 0.63 4.04 -11.35
CA ARG A 341 -0.79 3.75 -11.10
C ARG A 341 -1.45 2.96 -12.22
N SER A 342 -2.16 1.88 -11.88
CA SER A 342 -2.96 1.11 -12.85
C SER A 342 -2.13 0.61 -14.05
N CYS A 343 -0.84 0.31 -13.83
CA CYS A 343 0.06 -0.18 -14.86
C CYS A 343 0.11 -1.71 -14.90
N HIS A 344 0.40 -2.27 -16.07
CA HIS A 344 0.60 -3.69 -16.27
C HIS A 344 2.02 -3.97 -16.75
N LEU A 345 2.81 -4.69 -15.94
CA LEU A 345 4.21 -5.00 -16.22
C LEU A 345 4.39 -6.51 -16.33
N ALA A 346 4.58 -7.00 -17.55
CA ALA A 346 4.46 -8.43 -17.82
C ALA A 346 5.54 -9.02 -18.72
N GLY A 347 6.07 -10.17 -18.30
CA GLY A 347 6.96 -10.99 -19.13
C GLY A 347 8.26 -10.29 -19.54
N ASN A 348 8.78 -9.38 -18.73
CA ASN A 348 10.13 -8.82 -18.92
C ASN A 348 11.19 -9.85 -18.48
N GLU A 349 12.36 -9.84 -19.11
CA GLU A 349 13.44 -10.81 -18.84
C GLU A 349 14.23 -10.53 -17.54
N GLU A 350 14.04 -9.36 -16.93
CA GLU A 350 14.54 -9.05 -15.59
C GLU A 350 13.36 -8.69 -14.66
N GLU A 351 13.45 -7.61 -13.87
CA GLU A 351 12.36 -7.19 -12.99
C GLU A 351 11.21 -6.55 -13.75
N GLY A 352 10.01 -6.62 -13.17
CA GLY A 352 8.91 -5.75 -13.63
C GLY A 352 9.23 -4.29 -13.32
N ILE A 353 9.52 -4.01 -12.05
CA ILE A 353 9.92 -2.69 -11.55
C ILE A 353 11.21 -2.87 -10.75
N ASP A 354 12.27 -2.19 -11.15
CA ASP A 354 13.54 -2.12 -10.41
C ASP A 354 13.82 -0.68 -9.98
N ILE A 355 14.16 -0.51 -8.70
CA ILE A 355 14.57 0.76 -8.14
C ILE A 355 15.91 0.55 -7.44
N ASP A 356 17.00 0.96 -8.09
CA ASP A 356 18.35 0.60 -7.65
C ASP A 356 19.45 1.62 -8.04
N PRO A 357 19.97 2.42 -7.07
CA PRO A 357 19.44 2.63 -5.74
C PRO A 357 18.36 3.72 -5.70
N LEU A 358 17.37 3.54 -4.83
CA LEU A 358 16.57 4.65 -4.31
C LEU A 358 17.40 5.43 -3.30
N VAL A 359 17.58 6.72 -3.58
CA VAL A 359 18.46 7.59 -2.78
C VAL A 359 17.65 8.65 -2.05
N VAL A 360 18.07 8.98 -0.83
CA VAL A 360 17.49 10.06 -0.03
C VAL A 360 18.53 11.16 0.18
N LEU A 361 18.23 12.39 -0.27
CA LEU A 361 19.08 13.56 -0.04
C LEU A 361 18.82 14.16 1.36
N GLU A 362 19.83 14.85 1.90
CA GLU A 362 19.75 15.57 3.17
C GLU A 362 18.58 16.56 3.17
N ASN A 363 17.76 16.57 4.24
CA ASN A 363 16.57 17.43 4.38
C ASN A 363 15.54 17.34 3.24
N SER A 364 15.63 16.33 2.36
CA SER A 364 14.70 16.12 1.26
C SER A 364 13.63 15.08 1.61
N LYS A 365 12.68 14.88 0.69
CA LYS A 365 11.71 13.78 0.72
C LYS A 365 11.86 13.02 -0.59
N SER A 366 12.11 11.72 -0.49
CA SER A 366 11.96 10.80 -1.62
C SER A 366 10.76 9.90 -1.37
N GLN A 367 10.01 9.63 -2.43
CA GLN A 367 8.76 8.91 -2.38
C GLN A 367 8.58 8.04 -3.63
N VAL A 368 8.10 6.82 -3.42
CA VAL A 368 7.62 5.94 -4.48
C VAL A 368 6.25 5.43 -4.08
N GLU A 369 5.28 5.63 -4.97
CA GLU A 369 3.93 5.09 -4.83
C GLU A 369 3.64 4.12 -5.98
N ILE A 370 3.21 2.90 -5.67
CA ILE A 370 2.82 1.88 -6.65
C ILE A 370 1.43 1.42 -6.29
N GLU A 371 0.46 1.76 -7.12
CA GLU A 371 -0.96 1.61 -6.82
C GLU A 371 -1.70 0.86 -7.93
N ASN A 372 -2.43 -0.18 -7.54
CA ASN A 372 -3.30 -0.94 -8.44
C ASN A 372 -2.58 -1.46 -9.70
N CYS A 373 -1.28 -1.71 -9.60
CA CYS A 373 -0.48 -2.25 -10.70
C CYS A 373 -0.55 -3.79 -10.72
N THR A 374 -0.47 -4.36 -11.92
CA THR A 374 -0.27 -5.80 -12.11
C THR A 374 1.16 -6.04 -12.57
N VAL A 375 1.90 -6.89 -11.85
CA VAL A 375 3.30 -7.25 -12.14
C VAL A 375 3.42 -8.76 -12.23
N GLU A 376 3.49 -9.30 -13.45
CA GLU A 376 3.34 -10.73 -13.67
C GLU A 376 4.36 -11.38 -14.61
N GLY A 377 4.76 -12.61 -14.29
CA GLY A 377 5.56 -13.45 -15.17
C GLY A 377 6.93 -12.89 -15.58
N ASN A 378 7.45 -11.92 -14.83
CA ASN A 378 8.80 -11.39 -15.07
C ASN A 378 9.85 -12.42 -14.62
N GLN A 379 11.02 -12.42 -15.26
CA GLN A 379 12.04 -13.48 -15.07
C GLN A 379 13.03 -13.21 -13.91
N ASP A 380 12.83 -12.13 -13.15
CA ASP A 380 13.46 -11.89 -11.84
C ASP A 380 12.38 -11.51 -10.80
N ILE A 381 12.69 -10.60 -9.87
CA ILE A 381 11.78 -10.08 -8.85
C ILE A 381 10.67 -9.26 -9.51
N GLY A 382 9.44 -9.38 -9.04
CA GLY A 382 8.34 -8.54 -9.54
C GLY A 382 8.62 -7.06 -9.32
N VAL A 383 8.77 -6.65 -8.06
CA VAL A 383 9.11 -5.29 -7.64
C VAL A 383 10.34 -5.31 -6.72
N ARG A 384 11.47 -4.81 -7.21
CA ARG A 384 12.72 -4.67 -6.44
C ARG A 384 12.93 -3.22 -6.06
N ILE A 385 13.22 -2.97 -4.78
CA ILE A 385 13.58 -1.64 -4.27
C ILE A 385 14.81 -1.78 -3.39
N ARG A 386 15.94 -1.22 -3.83
CA ARG A 386 17.15 -1.11 -3.03
C ARG A 386 17.33 0.33 -2.57
N ILE A 387 17.27 0.55 -1.27
CA ILE A 387 17.45 1.86 -0.66
C ILE A 387 18.92 2.04 -0.30
N SER A 388 19.53 3.11 -0.76
CA SER A 388 20.87 3.54 -0.36
C SER A 388 20.84 4.98 0.12
N GLU A 389 21.73 5.33 1.05
CA GLU A 389 21.90 6.71 1.48
C GLU A 389 23.20 7.29 0.94
N LEU A 390 23.19 8.57 0.58
CA LEU A 390 24.41 9.30 0.30
C LEU A 390 25.06 9.71 1.60
N GLU A 391 26.31 9.29 1.81
CA GLU A 391 27.06 9.72 2.99
C GLU A 391 27.18 11.25 3.03
N LYS A 392 26.58 11.90 4.05
CA LYS A 392 27.11 13.12 4.69
C LYS A 392 26.38 13.43 6.01
N ASP A 393 27.21 13.50 7.06
CA ASP A 393 26.94 13.85 8.46
C ASP A 393 25.86 13.04 9.23
N PRO A 394 26.19 12.39 10.36
CA PRO A 394 25.21 11.73 11.21
C PRO A 394 24.11 12.68 11.70
N GLY A 395 22.84 12.31 11.51
CA GLY A 395 21.68 13.06 11.99
C GLY A 395 21.12 14.11 11.03
N SER A 396 21.58 14.14 9.78
CA SER A 396 21.09 14.99 8.69
C SER A 396 19.92 14.37 7.88
N GLY A 397 19.48 13.16 8.26
CA GLY A 397 18.65 12.29 7.44
C GLY A 397 17.40 12.92 6.81
N GLY A 398 17.13 12.55 5.56
CA GLY A 398 15.90 12.91 4.86
C GLY A 398 14.70 12.01 5.21
N ARG A 399 13.60 12.17 4.47
CA ARG A 399 12.39 11.36 4.62
C ARG A 399 12.25 10.43 3.42
N LEU A 400 12.00 9.14 3.69
CA LEU A 400 11.69 8.16 2.65
C LEU A 400 10.29 7.57 2.86
N ARG A 401 9.47 7.59 1.82
CA ARG A 401 8.12 7.03 1.81
C ARG A 401 7.99 5.99 0.70
N LEU A 402 7.70 4.76 1.07
CA LEU A 402 7.39 3.69 0.13
C LEU A 402 5.96 3.22 0.39
N ASN A 403 5.08 3.43 -0.59
CA ASN A 403 3.68 3.04 -0.52
C ASN A 403 3.37 2.09 -1.68
N LEU A 404 3.15 0.82 -1.40
CA LEU A 404 2.72 -0.17 -2.40
C LEU A 404 1.33 -0.65 -2.00
N ARG A 405 0.31 -0.29 -2.77
CA ARG A 405 -1.10 -0.54 -2.42
C ARG A 405 -1.89 -1.21 -3.54
N GLY A 406 -2.66 -2.24 -3.19
CA GLY A 406 -3.65 -2.83 -4.10
C GLY A 406 -3.04 -3.53 -5.32
N ASN A 407 -1.74 -3.85 -5.28
CA ASN A 407 -1.05 -4.42 -6.43
C ASN A 407 -1.28 -5.93 -6.54
N HIS A 408 -1.26 -6.44 -7.78
CA HIS A 408 -1.37 -7.85 -8.10
C HIS A 408 -0.03 -8.37 -8.65
N ILE A 409 0.67 -9.21 -7.91
CA ILE A 409 2.06 -9.59 -8.19
C ILE A 409 2.16 -11.11 -8.29
N VAL A 410 2.28 -11.63 -9.52
CA VAL A 410 1.98 -13.03 -9.81
C VAL A 410 3.03 -13.72 -10.66
N GLY A 411 3.45 -14.91 -10.22
CA GLY A 411 4.23 -15.82 -11.07
C GLY A 411 5.58 -15.30 -11.51
N ASN A 412 6.17 -14.32 -10.82
CA ASN A 412 7.51 -13.83 -11.11
C ASN A 412 8.55 -14.90 -10.72
N ALA A 413 9.67 -14.94 -11.42
CA ALA A 413 10.66 -16.01 -11.29
C ALA A 413 11.55 -15.92 -10.03
N ASP A 414 11.40 -14.84 -9.26
CA ASP A 414 12.03 -14.64 -7.96
C ASP A 414 10.97 -14.22 -6.91
N HIS A 415 11.29 -13.29 -5.99
CA HIS A 415 10.34 -12.72 -5.03
C HIS A 415 9.25 -11.90 -5.74
N GLY A 416 8.07 -11.80 -5.12
CA GLY A 416 7.04 -10.87 -5.59
C GLY A 416 7.48 -9.42 -5.38
N ILE A 417 7.66 -9.03 -4.12
CA ILE A 417 8.23 -7.74 -3.71
C ILE A 417 9.52 -8.02 -2.93
N SER A 418 10.60 -7.28 -3.21
CA SER A 418 11.82 -7.28 -2.40
C SER A 418 12.26 -5.85 -2.08
N ILE A 419 12.39 -5.54 -0.78
CA ILE A 419 12.92 -4.26 -0.28
C ILE A 419 14.23 -4.53 0.44
N ASP A 420 15.32 -3.91 -0.02
CA ASP A 420 16.67 -4.06 0.52
C ASP A 420 17.17 -2.70 1.04
N ILE A 421 17.58 -2.62 2.30
CA ILE A 421 18.00 -1.37 2.94
C ILE A 421 19.50 -1.40 3.20
N ARG A 422 20.27 -0.55 2.52
CA ARG A 422 21.75 -0.56 2.59
C ARG A 422 22.33 0.72 3.17
N TYR A 423 21.96 1.05 4.40
CA TYR A 423 22.62 2.13 5.16
C TYR A 423 22.62 1.86 6.67
N PRO A 424 23.61 2.39 7.42
CA PRO A 424 23.75 2.06 8.83
C PRO A 424 22.65 2.68 9.70
N PRO A 425 22.32 2.05 10.84
CA PRO A 425 21.16 2.40 11.65
C PRO A 425 21.24 3.76 12.37
N ASP A 426 22.39 4.43 12.38
CA ASP A 426 22.66 5.67 13.13
C ASP A 426 22.41 6.96 12.32
N ARG A 427 21.91 6.84 11.09
CA ARG A 427 21.85 7.95 10.13
C ARG A 427 20.66 8.90 10.29
N GLY A 428 19.56 8.43 10.89
CA GLY A 428 18.41 9.28 11.24
C GLY A 428 17.41 9.51 10.11
N THR A 429 17.49 8.79 8.99
CA THR A 429 16.47 8.78 7.94
C THR A 429 15.12 8.37 8.52
N ASP A 430 14.08 9.18 8.31
CA ASP A 430 12.70 8.80 8.65
C ASP A 430 12.16 7.90 7.53
N LEU A 431 12.39 6.60 7.67
CA LEU A 431 11.92 5.57 6.73
C LEU A 431 10.53 5.07 7.12
N ARG A 432 9.59 5.12 6.17
CA ARG A 432 8.29 4.46 6.29
C ARG A 432 8.02 3.60 5.06
N VAL A 433 7.69 2.34 5.33
CA VAL A 433 7.31 1.36 4.32
C VAL A 433 5.89 0.89 4.61
N ARG A 434 5.00 1.06 3.63
CA ARG A 434 3.59 0.65 3.65
C ARG A 434 3.35 -0.31 2.50
N LEU A 435 3.11 -1.57 2.84
CA LEU A 435 2.67 -2.60 1.91
C LEU A 435 1.23 -2.95 2.27
N GLU A 436 0.27 -2.47 1.48
CA GLU A 436 -1.15 -2.50 1.84
C GLU A 436 -2.01 -3.21 0.78
N TYR A 437 -2.79 -4.19 1.19
CA TYR A 437 -3.79 -4.84 0.33
C TYR A 437 -3.23 -5.40 -0.98
N ASN A 438 -1.96 -5.80 -1.00
CA ASN A 438 -1.35 -6.41 -2.17
C ASN A 438 -1.67 -7.90 -2.22
N SER A 439 -1.81 -8.42 -3.43
CA SER A 439 -2.04 -9.84 -3.72
C SER A 439 -0.80 -10.44 -4.37
N LEU A 440 -0.18 -11.43 -3.73
CA LEU A 440 1.09 -12.02 -4.14
C LEU A 440 0.93 -13.52 -4.32
N PHE A 441 0.89 -13.96 -5.58
CA PHE A 441 0.54 -15.34 -5.93
C PHE A 441 1.63 -16.06 -6.70
N ASP A 442 1.91 -17.30 -6.30
CA ASP A 442 2.70 -18.26 -7.09
C ASP A 442 4.07 -17.74 -7.58
N ASN A 443 4.65 -16.73 -6.90
CA ASN A 443 6.01 -16.28 -7.17
C ASN A 443 7.00 -17.40 -6.80
N GLN A 444 8.12 -17.51 -7.52
CA GLN A 444 9.04 -18.64 -7.33
C GLN A 444 9.86 -18.54 -6.04
N LYS A 445 9.99 -17.36 -5.45
CA LYS A 445 10.48 -17.20 -4.07
C LYS A 445 9.37 -16.67 -3.16
N SER A 446 9.72 -15.85 -2.18
CA SER A 446 8.80 -15.36 -1.15
C SER A 446 7.85 -14.34 -1.76
N GLY A 447 6.62 -14.25 -1.24
CA GLY A 447 5.67 -13.24 -1.71
C GLY A 447 6.25 -11.84 -1.47
N ILE A 448 6.55 -11.54 -0.21
CA ILE A 448 7.23 -10.30 0.19
C ILE A 448 8.54 -10.66 0.88
N HIS A 449 9.62 -9.97 0.51
CA HIS A 449 10.90 -9.97 1.19
C HIS A 449 11.24 -8.54 1.65
N VAL A 450 11.60 -8.36 2.91
CA VAL A 450 12.08 -7.07 3.45
C VAL A 450 13.35 -7.28 4.27
N ASP A 451 14.44 -6.67 3.82
CA ASP A 451 15.73 -6.65 4.53
C ASP A 451 15.84 -5.42 5.43
N GLY A 452 15.52 -5.61 6.71
CA GLY A 452 15.41 -4.56 7.73
C GLY A 452 16.74 -4.16 8.35
N ASP A 453 17.69 -3.68 7.54
CA ASP A 453 19.06 -3.36 7.99
C ASP A 453 19.20 -1.95 8.62
N ALA A 454 18.12 -1.18 8.66
CA ALA A 454 18.04 0.11 9.35
C ALA A 454 16.72 0.29 10.14
N PRO A 455 16.66 1.23 11.10
CA PRO A 455 15.41 1.60 11.76
C PRO A 455 14.43 2.13 10.73
N GLY A 456 13.18 1.69 10.85
CA GLY A 456 12.12 2.09 9.95
C GLY A 456 10.78 1.66 10.50
N ASP A 457 9.74 2.32 10.02
CA ASP A 457 8.37 1.93 10.31
C ASP A 457 7.82 1.05 9.19
N PHE A 458 7.85 -0.27 9.41
CA PHE A 458 7.41 -1.27 8.44
C PHE A 458 5.99 -1.74 8.76
N GLN A 459 5.04 -1.41 7.90
CA GLN A 459 3.65 -1.87 8.03
C GLN A 459 3.26 -2.70 6.81
N LEU A 460 2.81 -3.91 7.10
CA LEU A 460 2.24 -4.85 6.15
C LEU A 460 0.78 -5.07 6.57
N LEU A 461 -0.15 -4.48 5.84
CA LEU A 461 -1.58 -4.46 6.19
C LEU A 461 -2.39 -5.12 5.08
N GLY A 462 -3.24 -6.09 5.41
CA GLY A 462 -4.24 -6.60 4.46
C GLY A 462 -3.67 -7.38 3.27
N ASN A 463 -2.39 -7.75 3.29
CA ASN A 463 -1.76 -8.43 2.15
C ASN A 463 -2.19 -9.91 2.11
N LEU A 464 -2.39 -10.41 0.89
CA LEU A 464 -2.67 -11.82 0.61
C LEU A 464 -1.44 -12.42 -0.09
N ALA A 465 -0.71 -13.29 0.60
CA ALA A 465 0.40 -14.04 0.02
C ALA A 465 0.06 -15.53 -0.04
N GLN A 466 -0.08 -16.08 -1.24
CA GLN A 466 -0.53 -17.45 -1.44
C GLN A 466 0.27 -18.20 -2.49
N GLY A 467 0.59 -19.47 -2.20
CA GLY A 467 1.24 -20.37 -3.16
C GLY A 467 2.69 -20.01 -3.52
N ASN A 468 3.29 -19.03 -2.84
CA ASN A 468 4.66 -18.59 -3.10
C ASN A 468 5.67 -19.68 -2.69
N ARG A 469 6.76 -19.81 -3.45
CA ARG A 469 7.65 -20.99 -3.41
C ARG A 469 9.00 -20.75 -2.71
N GLY A 470 9.16 -19.59 -2.08
CA GLY A 470 10.36 -19.23 -1.34
C GLY A 470 10.37 -19.72 0.10
N GLU A 471 11.24 -19.08 0.89
CA GLU A 471 11.42 -19.38 2.31
C GLU A 471 10.17 -19.03 3.14
N ALA A 472 9.37 -18.05 2.72
CA ALA A 472 8.10 -17.75 3.37
C ALA A 472 7.07 -17.05 2.46
N GLY A 473 5.82 -16.93 2.93
CA GLY A 473 4.89 -15.95 2.40
C GLY A 473 5.39 -14.52 2.62
N LEU A 474 5.85 -14.23 3.85
CA LEU A 474 6.54 -13.01 4.25
C LEU A 474 7.91 -13.36 4.85
N GLU A 475 8.98 -12.98 4.15
CA GLU A 475 10.37 -13.18 4.57
C GLU A 475 10.95 -11.84 5.05
N LEU A 476 11.39 -11.81 6.30
CA LEU A 476 11.92 -10.64 6.97
C LEU A 476 13.34 -10.93 7.42
N THR A 477 14.29 -10.14 6.95
CA THR A 477 15.70 -10.29 7.29
C THR A 477 16.27 -9.00 7.91
N GLY A 478 17.56 -9.00 8.17
CA GLY A 478 18.30 -7.79 8.53
C GLY A 478 18.79 -7.76 9.97
N ASP A 479 19.89 -7.04 10.17
CA ASP A 479 20.66 -7.04 11.41
C ASP A 479 20.30 -5.90 12.36
N CYS A 480 19.29 -5.08 12.03
CA CYS A 480 18.88 -3.94 12.86
C CYS A 480 17.86 -4.32 13.95
N PRO A 481 18.20 -4.22 15.25
CA PRO A 481 17.26 -4.49 16.34
C PRO A 481 16.13 -3.47 16.47
N ALA A 482 16.29 -2.29 15.84
CA ALA A 482 15.29 -1.24 15.82
C ALA A 482 14.31 -1.37 14.63
N ALA A 483 14.54 -2.31 13.71
CA ALA A 483 13.57 -2.64 12.68
C ALA A 483 12.35 -3.32 13.33
N PHE A 484 11.19 -2.68 13.17
CA PHE A 484 9.94 -3.15 13.75
C PHE A 484 8.88 -3.36 12.67
N PHE A 485 8.47 -4.61 12.51
CA PHE A 485 7.49 -5.01 11.50
C PHE A 485 6.12 -5.20 12.15
N ARG A 486 5.12 -4.45 11.65
CA ARG A 486 3.71 -4.66 11.99
C ARG A 486 3.01 -5.37 10.84
N ILE A 487 2.56 -6.58 11.10
CA ILE A 487 1.85 -7.42 10.14
C ILE A 487 0.41 -7.55 10.65
N GLN A 488 -0.54 -6.98 9.91
CA GLN A 488 -1.91 -6.83 10.36
C GLN A 488 -2.90 -7.25 9.28
N ASN A 489 -3.94 -8.00 9.64
CA ASN A 489 -5.00 -8.40 8.70
C ASN A 489 -4.49 -9.12 7.43
N CYS A 490 -3.33 -9.77 7.50
CA CYS A 490 -2.75 -10.46 6.35
C CYS A 490 -3.23 -11.92 6.27
N ALA A 491 -3.35 -12.44 5.06
CA ALA A 491 -3.65 -13.84 4.77
C ALA A 491 -2.45 -14.51 4.08
N LEU A 492 -1.86 -15.50 4.73
CA LEU A 492 -0.62 -16.19 4.32
C LEU A 492 -0.92 -17.68 4.14
N LEU A 493 -1.23 -18.06 2.90
CA LEU A 493 -1.96 -19.29 2.60
C LEU A 493 -1.17 -20.22 1.67
N GLY A 494 -0.90 -21.44 2.12
CA GLY A 494 -0.37 -22.49 1.22
C GLY A 494 1.00 -22.16 0.61
N ASN A 495 1.80 -21.30 1.23
CA ASN A 495 3.16 -21.02 0.76
C ASN A 495 4.06 -22.24 1.02
N SER A 496 5.05 -22.49 0.17
CA SER A 496 5.88 -23.70 0.27
C SER A 496 6.81 -23.68 1.50
N GLY A 497 7.21 -22.48 1.92
CA GLY A 497 8.02 -22.21 3.09
C GLY A 497 7.17 -21.95 4.34
N ASP A 498 7.63 -21.03 5.18
CA ASP A 498 6.89 -20.57 6.34
C ASP A 498 5.75 -19.62 5.95
N GLY A 499 4.80 -19.36 6.85
CA GLY A 499 3.87 -18.24 6.67
C GLY A 499 4.62 -16.91 6.78
N VAL A 500 5.22 -16.69 7.95
CA VAL A 500 6.15 -15.59 8.24
C VAL A 500 7.49 -16.18 8.70
N HIS A 501 8.59 -15.69 8.14
CA HIS A 501 9.94 -16.02 8.58
C HIS A 501 10.69 -14.75 8.96
N LEU A 502 11.22 -14.69 10.19
CA LEU A 502 12.12 -13.63 10.63
C LEU A 502 13.50 -14.22 10.95
N SER A 503 14.48 -13.93 10.09
CA SER A 503 15.89 -14.26 10.28
C SER A 503 16.72 -12.98 10.38
N GLY A 504 16.94 -12.48 11.60
CA GLY A 504 17.61 -11.19 11.80
C GLY A 504 17.56 -10.73 13.26
N ASN A 505 17.82 -9.45 13.54
CA ASN A 505 17.73 -8.91 14.90
C ASN A 505 16.44 -8.12 15.16
N GLY A 506 15.63 -7.89 14.12
CA GLY A 506 14.39 -7.12 14.19
C GLY A 506 13.32 -7.73 15.09
N SER A 507 12.21 -7.01 15.23
CA SER A 507 11.07 -7.40 16.05
C SER A 507 9.79 -7.43 15.24
N ILE A 508 8.92 -8.41 15.49
CA ILE A 508 7.66 -8.59 14.74
C ILE A 508 6.44 -8.53 15.67
N TRP A 509 5.40 -7.85 15.21
CA TRP A 509 4.06 -7.93 15.78
C TRP A 509 3.09 -8.37 14.69
N ILE A 510 2.49 -9.55 14.89
CA ILE A 510 1.48 -10.14 14.03
C ILE A 510 0.12 -10.01 14.73
N ASP A 511 -0.84 -9.38 14.06
CA ASP A 511 -2.19 -9.16 14.59
C ASP A 511 -3.27 -9.48 13.55
N GLN A 512 -4.34 -10.15 13.98
CA GLN A 512 -5.52 -10.42 13.14
C GLN A 512 -5.18 -11.11 11.80
N CYS A 513 -4.15 -11.96 11.76
CA CYS A 513 -3.72 -12.62 10.54
C CYS A 513 -4.30 -14.05 10.42
N GLU A 514 -4.43 -14.52 9.18
CA GLU A 514 -4.73 -15.91 8.85
C GLU A 514 -3.49 -16.56 8.23
N ILE A 515 -2.91 -17.54 8.90
CA ILE A 515 -1.66 -18.21 8.49
C ILE A 515 -1.92 -19.70 8.38
N VAL A 516 -2.18 -20.17 7.16
CA VAL A 516 -2.82 -21.47 6.94
C VAL A 516 -2.10 -22.30 5.88
N ALA A 517 -1.95 -23.59 6.16
CA ALA A 517 -1.48 -24.61 5.22
C ALA A 517 -0.08 -24.35 4.60
N ASN A 518 0.78 -23.57 5.26
CA ASN A 518 2.15 -23.34 4.78
C ASN A 518 3.00 -24.61 4.98
N GLY A 519 3.91 -24.87 4.03
CA GLY A 519 4.67 -26.12 3.93
C GLY A 519 5.66 -26.34 5.08
N ARG A 520 6.08 -25.26 5.75
CA ARG A 520 6.94 -25.28 6.94
C ARG A 520 6.20 -24.71 8.16
N ALA A 521 6.81 -23.83 8.96
CA ALA A 521 6.18 -23.24 10.13
C ALA A 521 5.11 -22.21 9.76
N GLY A 522 4.13 -22.00 10.64
CA GLY A 522 3.26 -20.83 10.49
C GLY A 522 4.05 -19.52 10.68
N VAL A 523 4.80 -19.43 11.78
CA VAL A 523 5.71 -18.32 12.07
C VAL A 523 7.01 -18.87 12.63
N GLU A 524 8.14 -18.56 11.99
CA GLU A 524 9.50 -18.90 12.42
C GLU A 524 10.28 -17.64 12.81
N THR A 525 10.97 -17.70 13.95
CA THR A 525 11.82 -16.60 14.47
C THR A 525 13.04 -17.18 15.20
N ASP A 526 14.25 -16.68 14.96
CA ASP A 526 15.49 -17.10 15.67
C ASP A 526 15.64 -16.53 17.12
N GLY A 527 14.54 -16.44 17.89
CA GLY A 527 14.56 -16.05 19.30
C GLY A 527 14.46 -14.54 19.58
N GLN A 528 14.12 -13.75 18.57
CA GLN A 528 13.84 -12.31 18.68
C GLN A 528 12.50 -12.06 19.37
N TRP A 529 12.22 -10.79 19.70
CA TRP A 529 10.90 -10.42 20.19
C TRP A 529 9.87 -10.59 19.07
N SER A 530 8.90 -11.46 19.33
CA SER A 530 7.79 -11.75 18.45
C SER A 530 6.49 -11.86 19.23
N ARG A 531 5.48 -11.12 18.82
CA ARG A 531 4.14 -11.15 19.43
C ARG A 531 3.11 -11.53 18.39
N LEU A 532 2.30 -12.53 18.72
CA LEU A 532 1.10 -12.89 17.96
C LEU A 532 -0.13 -12.53 18.78
N SER A 533 -1.05 -11.78 18.19
CA SER A 533 -2.36 -11.44 18.76
C SER A 533 -3.49 -11.74 17.78
N SER A 534 -4.61 -12.27 18.28
CA SER A 534 -5.84 -12.48 17.48
C SER A 534 -5.62 -13.22 16.16
N THR A 535 -4.63 -14.12 16.10
CA THR A 535 -4.14 -14.72 14.85
C THR A 535 -4.56 -16.18 14.77
N LEU A 536 -4.98 -16.62 13.58
CA LEU A 536 -5.29 -18.02 13.27
C LEU A 536 -4.07 -18.69 12.63
N LEU A 537 -3.60 -19.77 13.24
CA LEU A 537 -2.59 -20.65 12.65
C LEU A 537 -3.17 -22.04 12.50
N ARG A 538 -3.29 -22.54 11.27
CA ARG A 538 -3.91 -23.85 11.01
C ARG A 538 -3.23 -24.63 9.91
N GLY A 539 -2.96 -25.91 10.16
CA GLY A 539 -2.53 -26.85 9.11
C GLY A 539 -1.15 -26.57 8.50
N ASN A 540 -0.34 -25.71 9.14
CA ASN A 540 1.05 -25.50 8.75
C ASN A 540 1.90 -26.73 9.13
N GLY A 541 2.97 -27.00 8.38
CA GLY A 541 3.87 -28.13 8.61
C GLY A 541 4.47 -28.18 10.03
N ARG A 542 4.67 -27.02 10.66
CA ARG A 542 4.96 -26.86 12.09
C ARG A 542 4.15 -25.69 12.67
N PRO A 543 3.77 -25.73 13.96
CA PRO A 543 3.17 -24.57 14.62
C PRO A 543 4.20 -23.42 14.75
N ALA A 544 3.75 -22.26 15.22
CA ALA A 544 4.63 -21.11 15.45
C ALA A 544 5.45 -21.23 16.75
N SER A 545 6.59 -20.54 16.78
CA SER A 545 7.47 -20.43 17.95
C SER A 545 7.64 -18.97 18.43
N PRO A 546 6.55 -18.23 18.76
CA PRO A 546 6.67 -16.82 19.11
C PRO A 546 7.13 -16.62 20.57
N SER A 547 7.71 -15.45 20.85
CA SER A 547 8.07 -15.07 22.22
C SER A 547 6.84 -14.76 23.10
N ARG A 548 5.72 -14.35 22.50
CA ARG A 548 4.46 -14.04 23.17
C ARG A 548 3.24 -14.39 22.31
N LEU A 549 2.21 -14.93 22.94
CA LEU A 549 0.94 -15.32 22.32
C LEU A 549 -0.24 -14.77 23.13
N ASP A 550 -1.10 -13.98 22.48
CA ASP A 550 -2.33 -13.42 23.07
C ASP A 550 -3.55 -13.76 22.16
N TYR A 551 -4.65 -14.26 22.71
CA TYR A 551 -5.94 -14.46 22.00
C TYR A 551 -5.85 -15.13 20.61
N SER A 552 -4.88 -16.01 20.40
CA SER A 552 -4.58 -16.63 19.10
C SER A 552 -4.96 -18.11 19.12
N LEU A 553 -5.42 -18.62 17.98
CA LEU A 553 -5.83 -20.01 17.81
C LEU A 553 -4.77 -20.75 17.00
N ILE A 554 -4.16 -21.77 17.60
CA ILE A 554 -3.19 -22.65 16.93
C ILE A 554 -3.79 -24.04 16.81
N VAL A 555 -3.93 -24.52 15.57
CA VAL A 555 -4.51 -25.83 15.21
C VAL A 555 -3.48 -26.62 14.39
N GLY A 556 -2.90 -27.67 14.98
CA GLY A 556 -1.93 -28.53 14.30
C GLY A 556 -1.60 -29.82 15.06
N GLU A 557 -0.98 -30.77 14.37
CA GLU A 557 -0.37 -31.96 14.98
C GLU A 557 1.10 -31.67 15.31
N GLY A 558 1.45 -31.54 16.60
CA GLY A 558 2.84 -31.32 17.02
C GLY A 558 2.97 -30.63 18.40
N GLN A 559 4.10 -30.86 19.08
CA GLN A 559 4.40 -30.22 20.37
C GLN A 559 4.88 -28.78 20.14
N ILE A 560 4.20 -27.80 20.75
CA ILE A 560 4.74 -26.44 20.92
C ILE A 560 5.98 -26.56 21.81
N GLN A 561 7.17 -26.19 21.34
CA GLN A 561 8.37 -26.17 22.18
C GLN A 561 8.33 -24.94 23.11
N PRO A 562 8.31 -25.10 24.45
CA PRO A 562 8.40 -23.98 25.38
C PRO A 562 9.88 -23.57 25.57
N PRO A 563 10.16 -22.29 25.85
CA PRO A 563 9.83 -21.77 27.17
C PRO A 563 8.89 -20.57 27.02
N ILE A 564 7.58 -20.78 27.10
CA ILE A 564 6.67 -19.68 27.38
C ILE A 564 6.72 -19.49 28.90
N PRO A 565 7.40 -18.47 29.46
CA PRO A 565 7.26 -18.18 30.88
C PRO A 565 5.79 -17.84 31.13
N ALA A 566 5.13 -18.72 31.90
CA ALA A 566 3.78 -18.51 32.40
C ALA A 566 3.78 -17.35 33.41
N THR A 567 3.86 -16.12 32.91
CA THR A 567 3.69 -14.93 33.73
C THR A 567 2.79 -13.95 32.99
N SER A 568 1.59 -13.78 33.55
CA SER A 568 0.47 -12.89 33.16
C SER A 568 -0.39 -13.32 31.95
N SER A 569 -1.57 -13.88 32.28
CA SER A 569 -2.81 -13.82 31.49
C SER A 569 -2.72 -14.14 29.98
N SER A 570 -2.09 -15.25 29.61
CA SER A 570 -2.15 -15.80 28.26
C SER A 570 -3.32 -16.81 28.15
N SER A 571 -4.46 -16.36 27.61
CA SER A 571 -5.55 -17.25 27.23
C SER A 571 -5.17 -18.01 25.96
N ILE A 572 -4.45 -19.10 26.11
CA ILE A 572 -4.17 -20.04 25.01
C ILE A 572 -5.44 -20.87 24.79
N VAL A 573 -6.13 -20.70 23.65
CA VAL A 573 -7.10 -21.70 23.18
C VAL A 573 -6.35 -22.64 22.26
N SER A 574 -5.83 -23.73 22.82
CA SER A 574 -5.25 -24.83 22.05
C SER A 574 -6.32 -25.89 21.87
N ALA A 575 -6.71 -26.18 20.63
CA ALA A 575 -7.51 -27.34 20.30
C ALA A 575 -6.58 -28.37 19.66
N PHE A 576 -6.18 -29.37 20.45
CA PHE A 576 -5.42 -30.51 19.95
C PHE A 576 -6.40 -31.60 19.49
N ASP A 577 -6.36 -31.97 18.22
CA ASP A 577 -7.00 -33.18 17.70
C ASP A 577 -5.99 -34.32 17.74
N GLY A 578 -5.79 -34.90 18.93
CA GLY A 578 -4.84 -35.99 19.15
C GLY A 578 -5.04 -36.62 20.53
N SER A 579 -5.26 -37.94 20.54
CA SER A 579 -5.44 -38.83 21.71
C SER A 579 -4.76 -38.36 23.01
N LEU A 580 -5.58 -37.96 24.00
CA LEU A 580 -5.18 -37.63 25.37
C LEU A 580 -4.75 -38.87 26.16
N ASP A 581 -3.44 -39.07 26.35
CA ASP A 581 -2.91 -39.88 27.46
C ASP A 581 -2.35 -38.94 28.54
N GLY A 582 -3.23 -38.48 29.44
CA GLY A 582 -2.87 -37.72 30.64
C GLY A 582 -3.96 -36.77 31.12
N PRO A 583 -4.21 -36.63 32.44
CA PRO A 583 -5.30 -35.80 32.94
C PRO A 583 -5.00 -34.31 32.76
N LEU A 584 -5.89 -33.61 32.04
CA LEU A 584 -5.92 -32.16 31.94
C LEU A 584 -6.21 -31.52 33.31
N HIS A 585 -5.28 -30.72 33.81
CA HIS A 585 -5.59 -29.63 34.75
C HIS A 585 -5.67 -28.32 33.95
N GLY A 586 -6.78 -28.15 33.24
CA GLY A 586 -7.22 -26.87 32.72
C GLY A 586 -8.49 -26.50 33.48
N ASP A 587 -8.40 -25.48 34.33
CA ASP A 587 -9.56 -24.92 35.03
C ASP A 587 -10.40 -24.14 34.01
N LEU A 588 -11.21 -24.86 33.24
CA LEU A 588 -12.29 -24.26 32.45
C LEU A 588 -13.41 -23.89 33.42
N GLY A 589 -13.22 -22.80 34.15
CA GLY A 589 -14.29 -22.16 34.89
C GLY A 589 -15.33 -21.62 33.91
N ASP A 590 -16.42 -22.35 33.74
CA ASP A 590 -17.65 -21.85 33.13
C ASP A 590 -18.14 -20.62 33.94
N PRO A 591 -18.17 -19.40 33.37
CA PRO A 591 -18.51 -18.19 34.11
C PRO A 591 -20.00 -18.08 34.46
N LEU A 592 -20.81 -19.13 34.24
CA LEU A 592 -22.25 -19.15 34.51
C LEU A 592 -22.71 -20.17 35.57
N VAL A 593 -21.80 -20.91 36.20
CA VAL A 593 -22.17 -21.85 37.29
C VAL A 593 -22.07 -21.14 38.64
N LEU A 594 -23.21 -21.05 39.34
CA LEU A 594 -23.28 -20.71 40.77
C LEU A 594 -22.77 -21.90 41.59
N ASP A 595 -22.12 -21.64 42.72
CA ASP A 595 -21.85 -22.67 43.72
C ASP A 595 -23.16 -23.25 44.31
N GLN A 596 -23.06 -24.30 45.13
CA GLN A 596 -24.23 -24.91 45.78
C GLN A 596 -24.91 -24.01 46.82
N ASP A 597 -24.37 -22.83 47.13
CA ASP A 597 -24.97 -21.87 48.08
C ASP A 597 -25.52 -20.59 47.41
N GLY A 598 -25.33 -20.43 46.10
CA GLY A 598 -25.94 -19.41 45.26
C GLY A 598 -25.15 -18.10 45.14
N SER A 599 -23.83 -18.11 45.41
CA SER A 599 -22.96 -16.95 45.27
C SER A 599 -22.08 -16.98 43.99
N ARG A 600 -21.60 -15.81 43.56
CA ARG A 600 -20.61 -15.69 42.46
C ARG A 600 -19.22 -16.00 43.04
N ALA A 601 -18.44 -16.80 42.35
CA ALA A 601 -17.13 -17.25 42.82
C ALA A 601 -16.19 -16.06 43.16
N ASP A 602 -16.02 -15.81 44.46
CA ASP A 602 -15.04 -14.87 44.98
C ASP A 602 -13.64 -15.50 44.99
N ILE A 603 -12.71 -14.90 44.24
CA ILE A 603 -11.28 -15.22 44.27
C ILE A 603 -10.73 -14.70 45.61
N GLY A 604 -10.41 -15.58 46.56
CA GLY A 604 -9.86 -15.14 47.84
C GLY A 604 -9.24 -16.21 48.76
N VAL A 605 -7.90 -16.13 48.88
CA VAL A 605 -7.11 -16.25 50.12
C VAL A 605 -6.97 -17.64 50.78
N GLY A 606 -5.75 -18.19 50.72
CA GLY A 606 -5.21 -19.05 51.79
C GLY A 606 -4.28 -20.16 51.35
N GLY A 607 -2.98 -20.07 51.67
CA GLY A 607 -2.05 -21.19 51.56
C GLY A 607 -0.59 -20.78 51.68
N GLY A 608 -0.07 -20.74 52.91
CA GLY A 608 1.33 -20.39 53.20
C GLY A 608 2.33 -21.53 52.93
N PHE A 609 3.58 -21.17 52.71
CA PHE A 609 4.73 -22.06 52.86
C PHE A 609 5.88 -21.36 53.59
N HIS A 610 6.34 -22.00 54.66
CA HIS A 610 7.57 -21.72 55.40
C HIS A 610 8.78 -22.40 54.75
N GLY A 611 9.96 -21.77 54.82
CA GLY A 611 11.26 -22.47 54.85
C GLY A 611 12.33 -22.01 53.85
N ALA A 612 13.20 -21.09 54.27
CA ALA A 612 14.43 -20.65 53.59
C ALA A 612 15.60 -21.69 53.80
N PRO A 613 16.82 -21.58 53.21
CA PRO A 613 17.66 -20.36 53.25
C PRO A 613 18.56 -20.02 52.04
N ALA A 614 18.77 -18.70 51.91
CA ALA A 614 20.00 -17.96 51.59
C ALA A 614 21.06 -18.57 50.64
N GLY A 615 21.15 -17.95 49.46
CA GLY A 615 22.37 -17.83 48.66
C GLY A 615 22.50 -16.37 48.19
N SER A 616 23.57 -15.71 48.63
CA SER A 616 23.85 -14.28 48.50
C SER A 616 24.25 -13.85 47.09
N THR A 617 23.65 -12.77 46.58
CA THR A 617 24.35 -11.74 45.81
C THR A 617 23.70 -10.40 46.11
N GLY A 618 24.41 -9.58 46.89
CA GLY A 618 24.15 -8.16 46.99
C GLY A 618 24.53 -7.43 45.70
N ASP A 619 24.02 -6.20 45.60
CA ASP A 619 24.22 -5.22 44.54
C ASP A 619 23.58 -5.54 43.18
N LEU A 620 22.33 -5.08 43.02
CA LEU A 620 21.79 -4.34 41.86
C LEU A 620 20.27 -4.16 42.04
N GLN A 621 19.85 -3.34 43.00
CA GLN A 621 18.46 -2.83 43.05
C GLN A 621 18.47 -1.34 43.32
N ASP A 622 18.61 -0.55 42.25
CA ASP A 622 17.89 0.71 42.12
C ASP A 622 17.80 1.16 40.65
N LYS A 623 17.15 0.33 39.80
CA LYS A 623 16.60 0.82 38.52
C LYS A 623 15.17 1.29 38.82
N ARG A 624 15.00 2.60 38.98
CA ARG A 624 13.69 3.25 39.18
C ARG A 624 12.75 2.83 38.06
N ARG A 625 11.77 1.98 38.39
CA ARG A 625 10.67 1.59 37.50
C ARG A 625 9.76 2.80 37.27
N ALA A 626 9.27 2.96 36.04
CA ALA A 626 8.22 3.93 35.75
C ALA A 626 6.98 3.60 36.61
N LEU A 627 6.32 4.63 37.13
CA LEU A 627 5.09 4.48 37.90
C LEU A 627 3.95 4.12 36.92
N GLU A 628 3.50 2.87 36.93
CA GLU A 628 2.49 2.34 35.99
C GLU A 628 1.20 1.98 36.73
N ILE A 629 0.06 2.17 36.08
CA ILE A 629 -1.24 1.69 36.56
C ILE A 629 -1.30 0.19 36.31
N ILE A 630 -1.53 -0.58 37.37
CA ILE A 630 -1.62 -2.05 37.34
C ILE A 630 -3.06 -2.55 37.49
N ALA A 631 -3.98 -1.70 37.94
CA ALA A 631 -5.41 -2.01 38.00
C ALA A 631 -6.26 -0.74 38.06
N ILE A 632 -7.48 -0.80 37.52
CA ILE A 632 -8.52 0.23 37.62
C ILE A 632 -9.79 -0.46 38.12
N ASP A 633 -10.43 0.12 39.14
CA ASP A 633 -11.69 -0.36 39.70
C ASP A 633 -12.73 0.77 39.70
N PRO A 634 -13.85 0.65 38.97
CA PRO A 634 -14.17 -0.48 38.08
C PRO A 634 -13.31 -0.50 36.81
N PRO A 635 -13.11 -1.68 36.18
CA PRO A 635 -12.28 -1.80 34.99
C PRO A 635 -12.88 -1.05 33.78
N PRO A 636 -12.06 -0.67 32.79
CA PRO A 636 -12.55 -0.01 31.58
C PRO A 636 -13.63 -0.86 30.89
N GLY A 637 -14.81 -0.27 30.67
CA GLY A 637 -15.98 -0.96 30.12
C GLY A 637 -17.03 -1.36 31.16
N ASP A 638 -16.68 -1.38 32.46
CA ASP A 638 -17.65 -1.52 33.55
C ASP A 638 -18.15 -0.15 34.05
N ARG A 639 -19.41 -0.11 34.49
CA ARG A 639 -20.05 1.13 34.96
C ARG A 639 -19.41 1.58 36.29
N ALA A 640 -18.92 2.82 36.34
CA ALA A 640 -18.51 3.48 37.57
C ALA A 640 -19.65 3.52 38.59
N ARG A 641 -19.65 2.61 39.56
CA ARG A 641 -20.64 2.63 40.64
C ARG A 641 -20.42 3.91 41.45
N ASN A 642 -21.36 4.84 41.36
CA ASN A 642 -21.37 6.12 42.09
C ASN A 642 -20.24 7.12 41.72
N GLY A 643 -19.76 7.11 40.47
CA GLY A 643 -18.80 8.11 39.99
C GLY A 643 -17.47 8.10 40.74
N THR A 644 -17.04 6.93 41.21
CA THR A 644 -15.77 6.70 41.91
C THR A 644 -14.92 5.69 41.15
N TRP A 645 -13.63 5.99 41.02
CA TRP A 645 -12.60 5.15 40.40
C TRP A 645 -11.40 5.01 41.32
N LYS A 646 -10.85 3.81 41.41
CA LYS A 646 -9.62 3.52 42.14
C LYS A 646 -8.57 3.00 41.18
N LEU A 647 -7.50 3.76 41.00
CA LEU A 647 -6.36 3.38 40.17
C LEU A 647 -5.23 2.90 41.06
N ARG A 648 -4.79 1.65 40.88
CA ARG A 648 -3.68 1.07 41.63
C ARG A 648 -2.42 1.10 40.78
N PHE A 649 -1.30 1.50 41.38
CA PHE A 649 -0.02 1.64 40.72
C PHE A 649 1.02 0.62 41.20
N ASN A 650 2.04 0.36 40.38
CA ASN A 650 3.18 -0.49 40.72
C ASN A 650 4.10 0.13 41.79
N GLY A 651 3.90 1.40 42.16
CA GLY A 651 4.64 2.18 43.16
C GLY A 651 3.74 3.16 43.94
N THR A 652 4.32 3.90 44.89
CA THR A 652 3.58 4.89 45.71
C THR A 652 3.25 6.14 44.89
N VAL A 653 2.03 6.63 45.05
CA VAL A 653 1.42 7.71 44.27
C VAL A 653 1.38 8.97 45.13
N ASP A 654 1.75 10.12 44.55
CA ASP A 654 1.70 11.43 45.19
C ASP A 654 0.37 12.13 44.86
N GLU A 655 -0.18 12.91 45.81
CA GLU A 655 -1.35 13.77 45.60
C GLU A 655 -1.12 14.84 44.51
N ALA A 656 0.13 15.09 44.12
CA ALA A 656 0.48 15.98 43.01
C ALA A 656 0.16 15.42 41.60
N ILE A 657 -0.30 14.16 41.48
CA ILE A 657 -0.74 13.60 40.19
C ILE A 657 -2.07 14.25 39.78
N GLY A 658 -2.01 15.15 38.80
CA GLY A 658 -3.19 15.83 38.29
C GLY A 658 -4.06 14.87 37.47
N VAL A 659 -5.36 14.87 37.70
CA VAL A 659 -6.35 14.10 36.93
C VAL A 659 -7.51 15.00 36.54
N ARG A 660 -8.06 14.80 35.34
CA ARG A 660 -9.29 15.44 34.86
C ARG A 660 -10.28 14.38 34.40
N LEU A 661 -11.57 14.73 34.47
CA LEU A 661 -12.67 13.86 34.06
C LEU A 661 -13.52 14.59 33.04
N LYS A 662 -13.78 13.98 31.89
CA LYS A 662 -14.80 14.43 30.93
C LYS A 662 -15.96 13.43 30.91
N VAL A 663 -17.18 13.97 30.92
CA VAL A 663 -18.42 13.19 30.78
C VAL A 663 -19.12 13.71 29.52
N ASP A 664 -19.35 12.81 28.55
CA ASP A 664 -19.89 13.13 27.22
C ASP A 664 -19.13 14.28 26.52
N GLY A 665 -17.79 14.29 26.70
CA GLY A 665 -16.90 15.30 26.13
C GLY A 665 -16.80 16.60 26.93
N VAL A 666 -17.63 16.79 27.97
CA VAL A 666 -17.64 17.99 28.82
C VAL A 666 -16.78 17.78 30.07
N LEU A 667 -15.85 18.70 30.33
CA LEU A 667 -14.99 18.66 31.52
C LEU A 667 -15.81 18.84 32.81
N ARG A 668 -15.59 17.96 33.78
CA ARG A 668 -16.18 18.00 35.12
C ARG A 668 -15.27 18.77 36.06
N GLU A 669 -15.80 19.82 36.68
CA GLU A 669 -15.09 20.63 37.68
C GLU A 669 -15.32 20.14 39.12
N ASP A 670 -16.23 19.19 39.31
CA ASP A 670 -16.67 18.69 40.63
C ASP A 670 -15.91 17.43 41.09
N LEU A 671 -14.66 17.28 40.60
CA LEU A 671 -13.78 16.14 40.82
C LEU A 671 -13.00 16.27 42.13
N VAL A 672 -12.92 15.18 42.88
CA VAL A 672 -12.09 15.04 44.08
C VAL A 672 -11.11 13.90 43.88
N VAL A 673 -9.83 14.13 44.14
CA VAL A 673 -8.74 13.16 43.95
C VAL A 673 -8.00 12.99 45.27
N GLU A 674 -7.84 11.75 45.73
CA GLU A 674 -7.13 11.41 46.96
C GLU A 674 -6.11 10.30 46.68
N ALA A 675 -4.84 10.51 47.04
CA ALA A 675 -3.80 9.48 46.93
C ALA A 675 -3.57 8.80 48.29
N THR A 676 -3.57 7.47 48.32
CA THR A 676 -3.24 6.70 49.52
C THR A 676 -2.33 5.54 49.16
N GLY A 677 -1.04 5.66 49.49
CA GLY A 677 -0.06 4.63 49.20
C GLY A 677 0.07 4.39 47.69
N ARG A 678 -0.32 3.21 47.20
CA ARG A 678 -0.28 2.86 45.77
C ARG A 678 -1.59 3.10 45.03
N VAL A 679 -2.56 3.75 45.66
CA VAL A 679 -3.91 3.91 45.11
C VAL A 679 -4.22 5.39 44.96
N LEU A 680 -4.73 5.77 43.78
CA LEU A 680 -5.35 7.05 43.52
C LEU A 680 -6.86 6.85 43.43
N GLU A 681 -7.61 7.46 44.33
CA GLU A 681 -9.07 7.45 44.31
C GLU A 681 -9.57 8.76 43.70
N VAL A 682 -10.40 8.64 42.66
CA VAL A 682 -10.98 9.76 41.93
C VAL A 682 -12.49 9.66 42.06
N ARG A 683 -13.17 10.70 42.54
CA ARG A 683 -14.62 10.71 42.76
C ARG A 683 -15.27 12.01 42.30
N THR A 684 -16.48 11.95 41.76
CA THR A 684 -17.30 13.15 41.52
C THR A 684 -18.20 13.45 42.72
N THR A 685 -18.47 14.73 42.97
CA THR A 685 -19.41 15.12 44.04
C THR A 685 -20.86 15.20 43.57
N SER A 686 -21.08 15.28 42.25
CA SER A 686 -22.41 15.19 41.63
C SER A 686 -22.57 13.85 40.89
N PRO A 687 -23.79 13.27 40.86
CA PRO A 687 -24.06 12.03 40.14
C PRO A 687 -23.79 12.18 38.64
N ILE A 688 -23.51 11.05 37.98
CA ILE A 688 -23.34 10.94 36.53
C ILE A 688 -24.57 10.23 35.99
N GLU A 689 -25.17 10.77 34.92
CA GLU A 689 -26.35 10.17 34.30
C GLU A 689 -26.03 8.80 33.70
N GLU A 690 -27.03 7.91 33.75
CA GLU A 690 -26.86 6.54 33.29
C GLU A 690 -26.72 6.50 31.77
N GLY A 691 -25.58 5.99 31.28
CA GLY A 691 -25.28 5.89 29.84
C GLY A 691 -24.26 6.90 29.31
N SER A 692 -23.79 7.84 30.13
CA SER A 692 -22.76 8.80 29.75
C SER A 692 -21.41 8.14 29.42
N LYS A 693 -20.71 8.68 28.40
CA LYS A 693 -19.33 8.34 28.07
C LYS A 693 -18.37 9.03 29.03
N ILE A 694 -17.41 8.29 29.57
CA ILE A 694 -16.50 8.79 30.60
C ILE A 694 -15.05 8.69 30.12
N LEU A 695 -14.31 9.80 30.22
CA LEU A 695 -12.89 9.86 29.92
C LEU A 695 -12.13 10.44 31.12
N LEU A 696 -11.17 9.67 31.65
CA LEU A 696 -10.28 10.08 32.74
C LEU A 696 -8.88 10.38 32.18
N GLU A 697 -8.40 11.61 32.33
CA GLU A 697 -7.13 12.09 31.75
C GLU A 697 -6.12 12.42 32.86
N PHE A 698 -4.86 11.97 32.70
CA PHE A 698 -3.75 12.31 33.60
C PHE A 698 -3.00 13.55 33.09
N LEU A 699 -2.76 14.53 33.96
CA LEU A 699 -2.03 15.75 33.66
C LEU A 699 -0.53 15.61 33.98
N PRO A 700 0.35 16.27 33.20
CA PRO A 700 1.79 16.29 33.47
C PRO A 700 2.12 17.03 34.79
N TRP A 701 3.02 16.46 35.61
CA TRP A 701 3.44 16.99 36.92
C TRP A 701 3.99 18.42 36.87
N THR A 702 3.60 19.27 37.82
CA THR A 702 4.12 20.63 38.01
C THR A 702 4.93 20.77 39.30
N SER A 703 6.18 20.26 39.36
CA SER A 703 7.29 20.71 40.24
C SER A 703 8.61 19.93 40.02
N PRO A 704 9.80 20.44 40.41
CA PRO A 704 11.03 20.28 39.62
C PRO A 704 11.87 19.02 39.94
N ARG A 705 11.85 18.08 38.98
CA ARG A 705 12.87 17.10 38.48
C ARG A 705 13.82 16.37 39.46
N PRO A 706 14.02 15.07 39.19
CA PRO A 706 15.11 14.66 38.30
C PRO A 706 14.61 14.26 36.91
N GLU A 707 15.50 14.35 35.93
CA GLU A 707 15.29 14.41 34.48
C GLU A 707 14.19 13.52 33.87
N ILE A 708 13.21 14.18 33.24
CA ILE A 708 12.45 13.64 32.11
C ILE A 708 12.89 14.45 30.88
N ARG A 709 13.46 13.76 29.88
CA ARG A 709 13.58 14.31 28.52
C ARG A 709 12.17 14.41 27.96
N SER A 710 11.72 15.62 27.66
CA SER A 710 10.54 15.87 26.84
C SER A 710 10.98 15.93 25.37
N HIS A 711 10.43 15.09 24.52
CA HIS A 711 10.09 15.53 23.17
C HIS A 711 8.70 16.14 23.24
N HIS A 712 8.62 17.43 22.93
CA HIS A 712 7.39 18.09 22.52
C HIS A 712 6.80 17.31 21.33
N GLY A 713 5.51 16.99 21.27
CA GLY A 713 4.46 17.23 22.25
C GLY A 713 3.09 17.10 21.59
N HIS A 714 2.34 16.04 21.93
CA HIS A 714 1.05 16.09 22.62
C HIS A 714 0.38 14.69 22.55
N PRO A 715 -0.05 14.13 23.69
CA PRO A 715 -0.76 12.87 23.75
C PRO A 715 -2.28 13.11 23.70
N VAL A 716 -2.93 12.53 22.70
CA VAL A 716 -4.36 12.20 22.75
C VAL A 716 -4.42 10.70 22.48
N PHE A 717 -4.66 9.90 23.53
CA PHE A 717 -5.19 8.57 23.33
C PHE A 717 -6.67 8.74 23.04
N ASP A 718 -7.05 8.79 21.77
CA ASP A 718 -8.44 8.63 21.36
C ASP A 718 -8.85 7.18 21.58
N PHE A 719 -9.73 6.97 22.56
CA PHE A 719 -10.62 5.82 22.50
C PHE A 719 -11.61 6.09 21.37
N ILE A 720 -11.42 5.39 20.24
CA ILE A 720 -12.32 5.44 19.09
C ILE A 720 -13.75 5.18 19.55
N GLY A 721 -14.60 6.19 19.37
CA GLY A 721 -16.04 6.07 19.43
C GLY A 721 -16.54 5.32 18.20
N LEU A 722 -17.10 4.14 18.41
CA LEU A 722 -18.01 3.51 17.47
C LEU A 722 -19.34 4.30 17.46
N SER A 723 -19.76 4.75 16.28
CA SER A 723 -21.11 5.23 15.97
C SER A 723 -21.39 4.89 14.50
N SER A 724 -22.43 4.18 14.05
CA SER A 724 -23.63 3.54 14.64
C SER A 724 -24.38 2.83 13.46
N PRO A 725 -25.57 2.19 13.57
CA PRO A 725 -26.17 1.39 14.63
C PRO A 725 -26.64 -0.01 14.14
N GLU A 726 -27.04 -0.84 15.11
CA GLU A 726 -27.89 -2.04 15.01
C GLU A 726 -27.22 -3.44 14.92
N SER A 727 -27.50 -4.18 16.00
CA SER A 727 -27.30 -5.63 16.24
C SER A 727 -25.90 -6.12 16.63
N VAL A 728 -25.67 -5.93 17.93
CA VAL A 728 -24.74 -6.63 18.82
C VAL A 728 -24.94 -8.15 18.83
N THR A 729 -23.85 -8.86 19.19
CA THR A 729 -23.63 -10.25 19.68
C THR A 729 -22.97 -11.20 18.68
N ARG A 730 -21.80 -11.80 18.91
CA ARG A 730 -21.02 -12.09 20.14
C ARG A 730 -19.54 -12.35 19.78
N CYS A 731 -18.66 -12.03 20.73
CA CYS A 731 -17.22 -12.29 20.76
C CYS A 731 -16.83 -13.76 20.65
#